data_AF-A0A2P8HVN1-F1
#
_entry.id   AF-A0A2P8HVN1-F1
#
_cell.length_a   1.000
_cell.length_b   1.000
_cell.length_c   1.000
_cell.angle_alpha   90.00
_cell.angle_beta   90.00
_cell.angle_gamma   90.00
#
_symmetry.space_group_name_H-M   'P 1'
#
loop_
_entity.id
_entity.type
_entity.pdbx_description
1 polymer ?
#
loop_
_entity_poly.entity_id
_entity_poly.type
_entity_poly.pdbx_seq_one_letter_code
_entity_poly.pdbx_strand_id
1 'polypeptide(L)'
;MGAIYFLVMSILLYNPDRKNKTDFIAEFVIRTKIFEEILADIKSGKMITPEQHYLLFGQRGAGKTTMLLRLKYAVEDDPKLSKWLIPVVFSEEQYNIGELGNLWERVAEHLEDYYGFDGVTKEIEQYIEKDNYEEASLKILIKHLDQYKKKMILFVDNIGQLLAKFSELEVRRLREVLQTLPYFRLIAGSPVALESILEYQQPLYEFFKVIQLKGLTDEESIVLLRKLAVLHHEEDKIERIIAKSPSRITTLRTLSGGVPRTMVLLFQVFVDSEYGNALSDLEKVLDAVTPLYKHRMDDLPPQQQKIVDAVALHWEAISVKDLSKQVRLDSKLVSAQLRQLEKNQVIEKRVTKTKNHIYLLQERFFNIWYLMRYGRKQDRNKVIWLVKFLEAWCDKQEIEQRIKDYVEKAKEGLLDNNVLDVYGHAYTFFEDINPETKFLLKESTPHYISSNIYFTETDFYSLLNKALHRKDYDAFVRIAVSKNISQNEERYKFYEYIRTHLYDMELCMAIRAGIGNRIGLTGRGEHQVAYLYIVTMFIWSRELLYRDHEVPDIAASVVKLLVQWLPRFNFDRLTINEESDFYGIILTLLKAEYYQLALKIFSSIPFLCKDQRIMYLLTKYMASGKAEDTFLSVGSEYREAILMCLKRMSEVNLKLARNRKK
;
A
#
# COMPACT_ATOMS: atom_id res chain seq x y z
N MET A 1 -10.67 18.18 2.02
CA MET A 1 -9.99 19.36 1.43
C MET A 1 -9.37 20.27 2.49
N GLY A 2 -10.07 20.59 3.59
CA GLY A 2 -9.55 21.53 4.61
C GLY A 2 -8.49 20.99 5.59
N ALA A 3 -8.54 19.71 6.00
CA ALA A 3 -7.78 19.22 7.18
C ALA A 3 -6.24 19.24 7.03
N ILE A 4 -5.69 18.76 5.89
CA ILE A 4 -4.23 18.73 5.64
C ILE A 4 -3.65 20.12 5.42
N TYR A 5 -4.38 20.97 4.70
CA TYR A 5 -4.00 22.37 4.54
C TYR A 5 -4.03 23.10 5.89
N PHE A 6 -5.02 22.80 6.74
CA PHE A 6 -5.06 23.29 8.11
C PHE A 6 -3.90 22.76 8.96
N LEU A 7 -3.39 21.54 8.77
CA LEU A 7 -2.27 21.00 9.57
C LEU A 7 -0.92 21.59 9.19
N VAL A 8 -0.66 21.78 7.90
CA VAL A 8 0.53 22.51 7.43
C VAL A 8 0.47 23.98 7.88
N MET A 9 -0.72 24.56 8.02
CA MET A 9 -0.91 25.92 8.53
C MET A 9 -0.98 26.02 10.07
N SER A 10 -1.45 24.99 10.80
CA SER A 10 -1.64 25.02 12.26
C SER A 10 -0.41 24.55 13.03
N ILE A 11 0.41 23.69 12.42
CA ILE A 11 1.69 23.25 12.97
C ILE A 11 2.80 23.79 12.08
N LEU A 12 3.49 24.83 12.55
CA LEU A 12 4.72 25.34 11.94
C LEU A 12 5.84 24.28 12.02
N LEU A 13 5.81 23.31 11.11
CA LEU A 13 6.70 22.14 11.09
C LEU A 13 8.15 22.46 10.73
N TYR A 14 8.34 23.49 9.89
CA TYR A 14 9.63 23.90 9.35
C TYR A 14 10.22 25.10 10.10
N ASN A 15 9.37 25.94 10.71
CA ASN A 15 9.76 27.16 11.42
C ASN A 15 9.16 27.17 12.85
N PRO A 16 9.62 26.27 13.74
CA PRO A 16 9.06 26.13 15.08
C PRO A 16 9.22 27.39 15.96
N ASP A 17 10.20 28.23 15.64
CA ASP A 17 10.49 29.53 16.24
C ASP A 17 9.37 30.56 16.08
N ARG A 18 8.52 30.40 15.05
CA ARG A 18 7.36 31.27 14.82
C ARG A 18 6.15 30.93 15.70
N LYS A 19 6.18 29.82 16.44
CA LYS A 19 5.11 29.47 17.39
C LYS A 19 5.20 30.35 18.64
N ASN A 20 4.05 30.56 19.30
CA ASN A 20 4.07 31.14 20.63
C ASN A 20 4.85 30.23 21.58
N LYS A 21 5.72 30.82 22.41
CA LYS A 21 6.56 30.12 23.40
C LYS A 21 5.77 29.16 24.29
N THR A 22 4.60 29.58 24.77
CA THR A 22 3.77 28.78 25.69
C THR A 22 3.24 27.52 25.01
N ASP A 23 2.66 27.66 23.81
CA ASP A 23 2.18 26.54 23.00
C ASP A 23 3.32 25.60 22.62
N PHE A 24 4.46 26.15 22.19
CA PHE A 24 5.65 25.37 21.84
C PHE A 24 6.12 24.49 23.01
N ILE A 25 6.21 25.04 24.22
CA ILE A 25 6.59 24.29 25.42
C ILE A 25 5.56 23.20 25.73
N ALA A 26 4.27 23.51 25.61
CA ALA A 26 3.19 22.56 25.86
C ALA A 26 3.13 21.41 24.84
N GLU A 27 3.65 21.62 23.62
CA GLU A 27 3.77 20.61 22.58
C GLU A 27 5.04 19.76 22.68
N PHE A 28 6.04 20.21 23.44
CA PHE A 28 7.28 19.46 23.66
C PHE A 28 7.06 18.28 24.63
N VAL A 29 6.55 17.17 24.11
CA VAL A 29 6.17 15.98 24.91
C VAL A 29 7.10 14.78 24.78
N ILE A 30 8.00 14.80 23.80
CA ILE A 30 8.98 13.75 23.52
C ILE A 30 10.40 14.23 23.83
N ARG A 31 11.36 13.31 23.99
CA ARG A 31 12.77 13.62 24.33
C ARG A 31 12.96 14.35 25.66
N THR A 32 11.97 14.34 26.55
CA THR A 32 12.00 15.04 27.84
C THR A 32 13.18 14.64 28.71
N LYS A 33 13.54 13.36 28.74
CA LYS A 33 14.72 12.85 29.46
C LYS A 33 16.03 13.49 29.00
N ILE A 34 16.23 13.61 27.68
CA ILE A 34 17.43 14.24 27.11
C ILE A 34 17.45 15.74 27.42
N PHE A 35 16.29 16.38 27.29
CA PHE A 35 16.13 17.79 27.66
C PHE A 35 16.48 18.02 29.14
N GLU A 36 15.95 17.21 30.04
CA GLU A 36 16.20 17.28 31.48
C GLU A 36 17.68 17.05 31.82
N GLU A 37 18.34 16.08 31.17
CA GLU A 37 19.77 15.82 31.36
C GLU A 37 20.62 17.04 30.99
N ILE A 38 20.41 17.61 29.80
CA ILE A 38 21.17 18.78 29.34
C ILE A 38 20.86 19.99 30.20
N LEU A 39 19.58 20.22 30.55
CA LEU A 39 19.18 21.34 31.38
C LEU A 39 19.74 21.24 32.80
N ALA A 40 19.78 20.05 33.40
CA ALA A 40 20.38 19.83 34.70
C ALA A 40 21.87 20.22 34.69
N ASP A 41 22.59 19.83 33.64
CA ASP A 41 24.00 20.16 33.45
C ASP A 41 24.24 21.66 33.17
N ILE A 42 23.31 22.34 32.48
CA ILE A 42 23.31 23.81 32.36
C ILE A 42 23.10 24.47 33.73
N LYS A 43 22.19 23.96 34.55
CA LYS A 43 21.87 24.51 35.88
C LYS A 43 22.99 24.30 36.90
N SER A 44 23.75 23.20 36.81
CA SER A 44 24.90 22.95 37.69
C SER A 44 26.13 23.77 37.28
N GLY A 45 26.27 24.09 36.00
CA GLY A 45 27.39 24.85 35.46
C GLY A 45 27.41 26.29 35.96
N LYS A 46 28.61 26.80 36.26
CA LYS A 46 28.84 28.21 36.63
C LYS A 46 29.69 28.95 35.60
N MET A 47 30.26 28.23 34.62
CA MET A 47 31.20 28.78 33.63
C MET A 47 32.32 29.59 34.28
N ILE A 48 32.88 29.06 35.38
CA ILE A 48 34.14 29.57 35.97
C ILE A 48 35.32 29.04 35.13
N THR A 49 35.22 27.78 34.73
CA THR A 49 36.05 27.14 33.71
C THR A 49 35.18 26.82 32.49
N PRO A 50 35.79 26.60 31.31
CA PRO A 50 35.07 26.12 30.14
C PRO A 50 34.24 24.87 30.46
N GLU A 51 32.98 24.88 30.03
CA GLU A 51 32.01 23.81 30.30
C GLU A 51 31.98 22.80 29.14
N GLN A 52 31.49 21.59 29.41
CA GLN A 52 31.30 20.59 28.36
C GLN A 52 30.30 21.09 27.30
N HIS A 53 30.71 21.03 26.04
CA HIS A 53 29.89 21.31 24.86
C HIS A 53 29.11 20.07 24.41
N TYR A 54 27.93 20.28 23.82
CA TYR A 54 27.06 19.19 23.36
C TYR A 54 26.88 19.20 21.86
N LEU A 55 26.78 18.00 21.28
CA LEU A 55 26.36 17.80 19.89
C LEU A 55 25.15 16.87 19.85
N LEU A 56 24.01 17.41 19.43
CA LEU A 56 22.81 16.66 19.10
C LEU A 56 22.92 16.12 17.68
N PHE A 57 23.15 14.83 17.56
CA PHE A 57 23.30 14.14 16.28
C PHE A 57 22.04 13.35 15.93
N GLY A 58 21.51 13.51 14.72
CA GLY A 58 20.42 12.66 14.22
C GLY A 58 19.83 13.21 12.93
N GLN A 59 19.10 12.39 12.18
CA GLN A 59 18.58 12.79 10.87
C GLN A 59 17.70 14.06 10.89
N ARG A 60 17.49 14.69 9.73
CA ARG A 60 16.53 15.80 9.60
C ARG A 60 15.14 15.38 10.07
N GLY A 61 14.47 16.26 10.83
CA GLY A 61 13.17 15.96 11.45
C GLY A 61 13.23 15.25 12.80
N ALA A 62 14.42 14.90 13.32
CA ALA A 62 14.59 14.21 14.61
C ALA A 62 14.27 15.07 15.86
N GLY A 63 14.01 16.38 15.70
CA GLY A 63 13.70 17.31 16.78
C GLY A 63 14.90 18.10 17.34
N LYS A 64 16.00 18.22 16.58
CA LYS A 64 17.20 18.98 17.00
C LYS A 64 16.91 20.45 17.22
N THR A 65 16.40 21.15 16.21
CA THR A 65 15.98 22.57 16.28
C THR A 65 15.01 22.79 17.43
N THR A 66 14.03 21.90 17.58
CA THR A 66 13.04 21.93 18.66
C THR A 66 13.71 21.80 20.04
N MET A 67 14.68 20.90 20.20
CA MET A 67 15.45 20.74 21.44
C MET A 67 16.25 22.00 21.78
N LEU A 68 16.98 22.56 20.80
CA LEU A 68 17.76 23.79 20.97
C LEU A 68 16.87 24.96 21.41
N LEU A 69 15.73 25.14 20.74
CA LEU A 69 14.78 26.20 21.10
C LEU A 69 14.14 25.97 22.47
N ARG A 70 13.82 24.72 22.83
CA ARG A 70 13.26 24.38 24.15
C ARG A 70 14.25 24.65 25.28
N LEU A 71 15.55 24.39 25.06
CA LEU A 71 16.63 24.72 25.99
C LEU A 71 16.82 26.23 26.12
N LYS A 72 16.79 26.99 25.02
CA LYS A 72 16.81 28.46 25.05
C LYS A 72 15.72 29.01 25.96
N TYR A 73 14.47 28.60 25.74
CA TYR A 73 13.35 29.02 26.59
C TYR A 73 13.53 28.61 28.06
N ALA A 74 14.07 27.42 28.33
CA ALA A 74 14.34 26.99 29.70
C ALA A 74 15.39 27.86 30.42
N VAL A 75 16.39 28.36 29.69
CA VAL A 75 17.41 29.27 30.23
C VAL A 75 16.82 30.65 30.49
N GLU A 76 16.01 31.18 29.58
CA GLU A 76 15.31 32.47 29.75
C GLU A 76 14.34 32.45 30.92
N ASP A 77 13.57 31.36 31.07
CA ASP A 77 12.53 31.23 32.09
C ASP A 77 13.08 30.94 33.48
N ASP A 78 14.32 30.46 33.59
CA ASP A 78 14.95 30.19 34.88
C ASP A 78 15.46 31.49 35.50
N PRO A 79 14.91 31.94 36.67
CA PRO A 79 15.29 33.22 37.27
C PRO A 79 16.72 33.28 37.81
N LYS A 80 17.41 32.13 37.94
CA LYS A 80 18.82 32.07 38.32
C LYS A 80 19.73 32.14 37.11
N LEU A 81 19.40 31.44 36.02
CA LEU A 81 20.23 31.40 34.82
C LEU A 81 20.16 32.72 34.03
N SER A 82 18.96 33.22 33.73
CA SER A 82 18.73 34.45 32.95
C SER A 82 19.45 35.69 33.48
N LYS A 83 19.82 35.70 34.77
CA LYS A 83 20.59 36.78 35.40
C LYS A 83 22.02 36.89 34.91
N TRP A 84 22.64 35.82 34.43
CA TRP A 84 24.05 35.81 34.05
C TRP A 84 24.33 35.11 32.72
N LEU A 85 23.46 34.20 32.29
CA LEU A 85 23.62 33.42 31.07
C LEU A 85 22.66 33.92 29.99
N ILE A 86 23.23 34.33 28.86
CA ILE A 86 22.51 34.85 27.69
C ILE A 86 22.39 33.73 26.65
N PRO A 87 21.17 33.25 26.35
CA PRO A 87 20.96 32.24 25.31
C PRO A 87 20.81 32.87 23.92
N VAL A 88 21.63 32.42 22.97
CA VAL A 88 21.58 32.84 21.57
C VAL A 88 21.31 31.64 20.67
N VAL A 89 20.36 31.77 19.75
CA VAL A 89 20.00 30.72 18.79
C VAL A 89 20.34 31.18 17.39
N PHE A 90 21.17 30.41 16.69
CA PHE A 90 21.46 30.59 15.28
C PHE A 90 20.48 29.77 14.45
N SER A 91 19.87 30.39 13.44
CA SER A 91 19.06 29.69 12.44
C SER A 91 19.93 28.78 11.56
N GLU A 92 19.33 27.75 10.94
CA GLU A 92 20.03 26.81 10.05
C GLU A 92 20.69 27.52 8.85
N GLU A 93 20.06 28.58 8.34
CA GLU A 93 20.53 29.38 7.20
C GLU A 93 21.42 30.55 7.65
N GLN A 94 22.70 30.28 7.95
CA GLN A 94 23.72 31.33 8.22
C GLN A 94 24.55 31.64 6.97
N TYR A 95 23.95 32.22 5.94
CA TYR A 95 24.67 32.52 4.68
C TYR A 95 25.77 33.57 4.84
N ASN A 96 25.61 34.50 5.79
CA ASN A 96 26.52 35.58 6.10
C ASN A 96 27.79 35.15 6.85
N ILE A 97 27.81 33.96 7.46
CA ILE A 97 29.00 33.47 8.16
C ILE A 97 29.87 32.71 7.17
N GLY A 98 30.94 33.35 6.69
CA GLY A 98 31.96 32.77 5.81
C GLY A 98 33.23 32.36 6.55
N GLU A 99 33.62 33.13 7.56
CA GLU A 99 34.85 32.95 8.36
C GLU A 99 34.56 33.11 9.88
N LEU A 100 35.52 32.74 10.72
CA LEU A 100 35.35 32.78 12.18
C LEU A 100 35.08 34.19 12.72
N GLY A 101 35.66 35.23 12.10
CA GLY A 101 35.38 36.62 12.44
C GLY A 101 33.90 36.98 12.31
N ASN A 102 33.24 36.54 11.21
CA ASN A 102 31.80 36.76 11.01
C ASN A 102 30.95 36.03 12.05
N LEU A 103 31.41 34.90 12.60
CA LEU A 103 30.70 34.23 13.68
C LEU A 103 30.66 35.12 14.93
N TRP A 104 31.78 35.74 15.30
CA TRP A 104 31.85 36.65 16.45
C TRP A 104 31.05 37.93 16.23
N GLU A 105 31.10 38.50 15.03
CA GLU A 105 30.22 39.60 14.63
C GLU A 105 28.75 39.24 14.79
N ARG A 106 28.35 38.05 14.34
CA ARG A 106 26.96 37.58 14.50
C ARG A 106 26.59 37.34 15.96
N VAL A 107 27.52 36.86 16.78
CA VAL A 107 27.34 36.78 18.25
C VAL A 107 27.13 38.17 18.83
N ALA A 108 27.87 39.19 18.37
CA ALA A 108 27.73 40.57 18.81
C ALA A 108 26.37 41.15 18.44
N GLU A 109 25.89 40.96 17.21
CA GLU A 109 24.55 41.39 16.77
C GLU A 109 23.46 40.85 17.71
N HIS A 110 23.53 39.56 18.06
CA HIS A 110 22.61 38.96 19.02
C HIS A 110 22.79 39.44 20.46
N LEU A 111 23.98 39.91 20.82
CA LEU A 111 24.25 40.46 22.13
C LEU A 111 23.63 41.86 22.27
N GLU A 112 23.59 42.67 21.21
CA GLU A 112 22.96 44.00 21.19
C GLU A 112 21.44 43.96 21.42
N ASP A 113 20.78 42.84 21.14
CA ASP A 113 19.36 42.63 21.47
C ASP A 113 19.10 42.66 23.00
N TYR A 114 20.15 42.61 23.82
CA TYR A 114 20.08 42.66 25.28
C TYR A 114 20.47 44.03 25.83
N TYR A 115 19.69 44.51 26.82
CA TYR A 115 19.94 45.79 27.48
C TYR A 115 21.38 45.91 28.01
N GLY A 116 22.05 47.00 27.62
CA GLY A 116 23.41 47.35 28.06
C GLY A 116 24.51 47.04 27.06
N PHE A 117 24.20 46.34 25.95
CA PHE A 117 25.19 45.95 24.95
C PHE A 117 25.11 46.79 23.66
N ASP A 118 24.57 48.00 23.72
CA ASP A 118 24.45 48.87 22.55
C ASP A 118 25.84 49.28 22.00
N GLY A 119 26.07 49.09 20.69
CA GLY A 119 27.26 49.56 19.98
C GLY A 119 28.45 48.59 19.94
N VAL A 120 28.28 47.36 20.42
CA VAL A 120 29.29 46.29 20.31
C VAL A 120 29.62 46.00 18.85
N THR A 121 28.61 45.94 17.98
CA THR A 121 28.81 45.69 16.53
C THR A 121 29.62 46.80 15.89
N LYS A 122 29.31 48.07 16.21
CA LYS A 122 30.06 49.24 15.73
C LYS A 122 31.51 49.28 16.20
N GLU A 123 31.82 48.77 17.39
CA GLU A 123 33.21 48.61 17.84
C GLU A 123 33.95 47.56 16.99
N ILE A 124 33.28 46.46 16.64
CA ILE A 124 33.82 45.38 15.81
C ILE A 124 34.03 45.83 14.37
N GLU A 125 33.10 46.59 13.79
CA GLU A 125 33.15 47.09 12.40
C GLU A 125 34.47 47.82 12.09
N GLN A 126 35.07 48.49 13.08
CA GLN A 126 36.34 49.23 12.94
C GLN A 126 37.57 48.33 12.67
N TYR A 127 37.40 47.01 12.74
CA TYR A 127 38.44 46.02 12.56
C TYR A 127 38.20 45.08 11.36
N ILE A 128 37.08 45.22 10.62
CA ILE A 128 36.74 44.34 9.50
C ILE A 128 37.85 44.31 8.43
N GLU A 129 38.45 45.46 8.13
CA GLU A 129 39.52 45.57 7.12
C GLU A 129 40.93 45.27 7.66
N LYS A 130 41.06 44.82 8.91
CA LYS A 130 42.35 44.57 9.56
C LYS A 130 42.66 43.08 9.64
N ASP A 131 43.93 42.73 9.51
CA ASP A 131 44.40 41.33 9.57
C ASP A 131 44.06 40.60 10.89
N ASN A 132 43.82 41.35 11.96
CA ASN A 132 43.48 40.83 13.28
C ASN A 132 41.98 40.87 13.60
N TYR A 133 41.13 40.93 12.58
CA TYR A 133 39.67 41.06 12.70
C TYR A 133 39.07 40.08 13.72
N GLU A 134 39.29 38.77 13.54
CA GLU A 134 38.75 37.73 14.44
C GLU A 134 39.15 37.93 15.90
N GLU A 135 40.44 38.18 16.15
CA GLU A 135 40.99 38.31 17.50
C GLU A 135 40.48 39.59 18.18
N ALA A 136 40.36 40.68 17.42
CA ALA A 136 39.80 41.94 17.90
C ALA A 136 38.32 41.78 18.25
N SER A 137 37.53 41.15 17.37
CA SER A 137 36.11 40.87 17.60
C SER A 137 35.87 40.06 18.86
N LEU A 138 36.65 38.99 19.06
CA LEU A 138 36.57 38.17 20.26
C LEU A 138 36.93 38.95 21.54
N LYS A 139 37.97 39.79 21.50
CA LYS A 139 38.37 40.63 22.65
C LYS A 139 37.30 41.64 23.02
N ILE A 140 36.66 42.27 22.02
CA ILE A 140 35.58 43.23 22.24
C ILE A 140 34.38 42.54 22.90
N LEU A 141 33.97 41.36 22.39
CA LEU A 141 32.91 40.55 23.00
C LEU A 141 33.21 40.23 24.47
N ILE A 142 34.41 39.73 24.76
CA ILE A 142 34.82 39.35 26.11
C ILE A 142 34.79 40.56 27.06
N LYS A 143 35.32 41.70 26.62
CA LYS A 143 35.32 42.96 27.38
C LYS A 143 33.90 43.36 27.78
N HIS A 144 32.96 43.32 26.84
CA HIS A 144 31.55 43.65 27.09
C HIS A 144 30.88 42.63 28.01
N LEU A 145 31.11 41.34 27.79
CA LEU A 145 30.59 40.27 28.65
C LEU A 145 31.10 40.40 30.09
N ASP A 146 32.38 40.73 30.30
CA ASP A 146 32.95 40.97 31.62
C ASP A 146 32.38 42.20 32.31
N GLN A 147 32.20 43.31 31.58
CA GLN A 147 31.63 44.54 32.12
C GLN A 147 30.25 44.30 32.76
N TYR A 148 29.43 43.47 32.14
CA TYR A 148 28.09 43.13 32.63
C TYR A 148 28.03 41.81 33.42
N LYS A 149 29.18 41.14 33.63
CA LYS A 149 29.30 39.84 34.28
C LYS A 149 28.35 38.79 33.67
N LYS A 150 28.26 38.80 32.33
CA LYS A 150 27.44 37.88 31.54
C LYS A 150 28.29 36.83 30.86
N LYS A 151 27.66 35.72 30.53
CA LYS A 151 28.20 34.59 29.76
C LYS A 151 27.19 34.21 28.69
N MET A 152 27.60 33.47 27.68
CA MET A 152 26.73 33.11 26.57
C MET A 152 26.63 31.59 26.39
N ILE A 153 25.42 31.13 26.10
CA ILE A 153 25.18 29.78 25.59
C ILE A 153 24.70 29.90 24.15
N LEU A 154 25.44 29.27 23.25
CA LEU A 154 25.23 29.33 21.82
C LEU A 154 24.53 28.05 21.37
N PHE A 155 23.34 28.19 20.81
CA PHE A 155 22.56 27.12 20.21
C PHE A 155 22.69 27.20 18.70
N VAL A 156 23.47 26.31 18.10
CA VAL A 156 23.75 26.33 16.65
C VAL A 156 23.08 25.15 15.99
N ASP A 157 22.08 25.39 15.14
CA ASP A 157 21.55 24.32 14.30
C ASP A 157 22.48 24.06 13.11
N ASN A 158 22.60 22.80 12.72
CA ASN A 158 23.46 22.34 11.63
C ASN A 158 24.92 22.86 11.65
N ILE A 159 25.63 22.63 12.76
CA ILE A 159 27.04 23.05 12.94
C ILE A 159 27.98 22.52 11.85
N GLY A 160 27.64 21.38 11.23
CA GLY A 160 28.42 20.81 10.13
C GLY A 160 28.56 21.75 8.94
N GLN A 161 27.47 22.40 8.54
CA GLN A 161 27.50 23.37 7.45
C GLN A 161 28.29 24.63 7.81
N LEU A 162 28.23 25.06 9.07
CA LEU A 162 29.01 26.19 9.55
C LEU A 162 30.51 25.88 9.47
N LEU A 163 30.92 24.74 10.05
CA LEU A 163 32.32 24.33 10.09
C LEU A 163 32.90 24.03 8.70
N ALA A 164 32.08 23.59 7.74
CA ALA A 164 32.51 23.33 6.37
C ALA A 164 32.93 24.59 5.60
N LYS A 165 32.55 25.78 6.07
CA LYS A 165 32.96 27.06 5.47
C LYS A 165 34.30 27.56 6.01
N PHE A 166 34.66 27.13 7.22
CA PHE A 166 35.89 27.55 7.87
C PHE A 166 37.10 26.75 7.38
N SER A 167 38.24 27.43 7.31
CA SER A 167 39.52 26.77 7.13
C SER A 167 39.87 25.91 8.37
N GLU A 168 40.77 24.94 8.20
CA GLU A 168 41.20 24.08 9.32
C GLU A 168 41.82 24.89 10.47
N LEU A 169 42.54 25.97 10.16
CA LEU A 169 43.12 26.88 11.16
C LEU A 169 42.05 27.58 11.98
N GLU A 170 40.97 28.03 11.35
CA GLU A 170 39.84 28.66 12.03
C GLU A 170 39.07 27.65 12.90
N VAL A 171 38.88 26.41 12.44
CA VAL A 171 38.25 25.37 13.27
C VAL A 171 39.11 25.06 14.49
N ARG A 172 40.45 25.00 14.34
CA ARG A 172 41.38 24.86 15.47
C ARG A 172 41.29 26.05 16.41
N ARG A 173 41.20 27.27 15.88
CA ARG A 173 41.05 28.50 16.66
C ARG A 173 39.74 28.51 17.45
N LEU A 174 38.63 28.15 16.82
CA LEU A 174 37.34 28.01 17.49
C LEU A 174 37.40 27.00 18.63
N ARG A 175 38.02 25.83 18.41
CA ARG A 175 38.25 24.85 19.47
C ARG A 175 39.04 25.45 20.63
N GLU A 176 40.17 26.09 20.34
CA GLU A 176 41.02 26.72 21.35
C GLU A 176 40.23 27.71 22.20
N VAL A 177 39.47 28.61 21.57
CA VAL A 177 38.60 29.59 22.24
C VAL A 177 37.62 28.89 23.17
N LEU A 178 36.88 27.90 22.67
CA LEU A 178 35.89 27.19 23.46
C LEU A 178 36.50 26.32 24.58
N GLN A 179 37.72 25.81 24.41
CA GLN A 179 38.43 25.01 25.42
C GLN A 179 39.11 25.83 26.52
N THR A 180 39.44 27.09 26.25
CA THR A 180 40.25 27.91 27.15
C THR A 180 39.45 29.03 27.80
N LEU A 181 38.47 29.59 27.11
CA LEU A 181 37.74 30.78 27.54
C LEU A 181 36.37 30.40 28.12
N PRO A 182 36.09 30.73 29.39
CA PRO A 182 34.85 30.36 30.06
C PRO A 182 33.72 31.35 29.74
N TYR A 183 33.58 31.80 28.49
CA TYR A 183 32.58 32.79 28.07
C TYR A 183 31.46 32.19 27.23
N PHE A 184 31.76 31.11 26.51
CA PHE A 184 30.86 30.51 25.55
C PHE A 184 30.63 29.04 25.89
N ARG A 185 29.36 28.62 25.88
CA ARG A 185 28.98 27.22 25.93
C ARG A 185 28.22 26.86 24.67
N LEU A 186 28.77 25.98 23.84
CA LEU A 186 28.13 25.54 22.60
C LEU A 186 27.25 24.29 22.80
N ILE A 187 26.01 24.37 22.32
CA ILE A 187 25.10 23.23 22.13
C ILE A 187 24.68 23.23 20.65
N ALA A 188 25.17 22.25 19.91
CA ALA A 188 25.04 22.22 18.46
C ALA A 188 24.15 21.07 17.98
N GLY A 189 23.46 21.26 16.86
CA GLY A 189 22.78 20.20 16.12
C GLY A 189 23.55 19.80 14.85
N SER A 190 23.51 18.52 14.46
CA SER A 190 23.99 18.08 13.15
C SER A 190 23.09 17.00 12.53
N PRO A 191 22.70 17.11 11.24
CA PRO A 191 21.92 16.09 10.54
C PRO A 191 22.75 14.85 10.17
N VAL A 192 24.07 15.00 10.02
CA VAL A 192 25.01 13.96 9.60
C VAL A 192 26.15 13.82 10.59
N ALA A 193 26.77 12.64 10.65
CA ALA A 193 27.95 12.43 11.46
C ALA A 193 29.10 13.24 10.86
N LEU A 194 29.74 14.08 11.68
CA LEU A 194 30.83 14.95 11.24
C LEU A 194 32.16 14.20 11.31
N GLU A 195 32.82 14.05 10.17
CA GLU A 195 34.17 13.47 10.10
C GLU A 195 35.15 14.23 11.01
N SER A 196 35.00 15.55 11.09
CA SER A 196 35.79 16.45 11.95
C SER A 196 35.73 16.14 13.46
N ILE A 197 34.74 15.35 13.89
CA ILE A 197 34.54 14.95 15.30
C ILE A 197 34.94 13.49 15.53
N LEU A 198 34.96 12.69 14.47
CA LEU A 198 35.12 11.24 14.54
C LEU A 198 36.54 10.78 14.22
N GLU A 199 37.28 11.58 13.45
CA GLU A 199 38.63 11.26 13.04
C GLU A 199 39.65 11.86 14.00
N TYR A 200 40.57 11.02 14.48
CA TYR A 200 41.60 11.40 15.46
C TYR A 200 42.46 12.60 15.02
N GLN A 201 42.70 12.75 13.72
CA GLN A 201 43.54 13.83 13.17
C GLN A 201 42.80 15.17 13.06
N GLN A 202 41.48 15.19 13.25
CA GLN A 202 40.68 16.37 13.00
C GLN A 202 40.63 17.28 14.23
N PRO A 203 40.49 18.61 14.02
CA PRO A 203 40.52 19.57 15.12
C PRO A 203 39.48 19.32 16.21
N LEU A 204 38.31 18.75 15.95
CA LEU A 204 37.22 18.61 16.94
C LEU A 204 37.04 17.18 17.48
N TYR A 205 38.06 16.31 17.33
CA TYR A 205 38.01 14.94 17.86
C TYR A 205 37.74 14.92 19.37
N GLU A 206 36.74 14.14 19.79
CA GLU A 206 36.27 13.99 21.19
C GLU A 206 35.94 15.30 21.93
N PHE A 207 35.74 16.41 21.21
CA PHE A 207 35.50 17.72 21.81
C PHE A 207 34.07 17.87 22.39
N PHE A 208 33.08 17.23 21.75
CA PHE A 208 31.67 17.32 22.15
C PHE A 208 31.20 16.07 22.91
N LYS A 209 30.30 16.26 23.88
CA LYS A 209 29.43 15.20 24.37
C LYS A 209 28.33 14.96 23.33
N VAL A 210 28.47 13.88 22.57
CA VAL A 210 27.56 13.54 21.47
C VAL A 210 26.33 12.81 22.00
N ILE A 211 25.15 13.37 21.76
CA ILE A 211 23.86 12.74 22.05
C ILE A 211 23.19 12.39 20.72
N GLN A 212 23.03 11.08 20.46
CA GLN A 212 22.37 10.61 19.25
C GLN A 212 20.85 10.55 19.44
N LEU A 213 20.11 11.38 18.72
CA LEU A 213 18.65 11.34 18.59
C LEU A 213 18.25 10.23 17.60
N LYS A 214 17.96 9.03 18.11
CA LYS A 214 17.45 7.89 17.33
C LYS A 214 15.95 8.00 17.08
N GLY A 215 15.38 7.28 16.12
CA GLY A 215 13.91 7.23 15.94
C GLY A 215 13.16 6.99 17.25
N LEU A 216 11.98 7.61 17.41
CA LEU A 216 11.12 7.49 18.58
C LEU A 216 10.83 6.02 18.90
N THR A 217 10.73 5.69 20.19
CA THR A 217 10.25 4.37 20.65
C THR A 217 8.72 4.28 20.52
N ASP A 218 8.15 3.09 20.73
CA ASP A 218 6.69 2.94 20.72
C ASP A 218 6.02 3.79 21.80
N GLU A 219 6.64 3.90 22.98
CA GLU A 219 6.16 4.74 24.08
C GLU A 219 6.22 6.23 23.71
N GLU A 220 7.34 6.71 23.16
CA GLU A 220 7.47 8.09 22.71
C GLU A 220 6.50 8.40 21.55
N SER A 221 6.29 7.44 20.64
CA SER A 221 5.31 7.52 19.56
C SER A 221 3.90 7.69 20.09
N ILE A 222 3.47 6.89 21.07
CA ILE A 222 2.14 7.03 21.70
C ILE A 222 1.98 8.40 22.36
N VAL A 223 2.98 8.88 23.09
CA VAL A 223 2.96 10.19 23.74
C VAL A 223 2.80 11.32 22.70
N LEU A 224 3.55 11.26 21.60
CA LEU A 224 3.43 12.22 20.50
C LEU A 224 2.03 12.17 19.88
N LEU A 225 1.51 10.98 19.56
CA LEU A 225 0.20 10.80 18.94
C LEU A 225 -0.94 11.32 19.82
N ARG A 226 -0.88 11.09 21.14
CA ARG A 226 -1.85 11.66 22.09
C ARG A 226 -1.84 13.18 22.09
N LYS A 227 -0.66 13.79 22.07
CA LYS A 227 -0.57 15.26 22.01
C LYS A 227 -1.13 15.80 20.70
N LEU A 228 -0.85 15.15 19.58
CA LEU A 228 -1.45 15.50 18.29
C LEU A 228 -2.97 15.32 18.28
N ALA A 229 -3.49 14.27 18.93
CA ALA A 229 -4.91 14.04 19.10
C ALA A 229 -5.59 15.23 19.79
N VAL A 230 -5.00 15.73 20.88
CA VAL A 230 -5.51 16.90 21.61
C VAL A 230 -5.50 18.15 20.74
N LEU A 231 -4.44 18.38 19.95
CA LEU A 231 -4.34 19.54 19.07
C LEU A 231 -5.36 19.50 17.91
N HIS A 232 -5.81 18.32 17.53
CA HIS A 232 -6.72 18.12 16.40
C HIS A 232 -8.14 17.70 16.81
N HIS A 233 -8.43 17.60 18.10
CA HIS A 233 -9.72 17.14 18.64
C HIS A 233 -10.08 15.70 18.21
N GLU A 234 -9.08 14.81 18.24
CA GLU A 234 -9.17 13.42 17.76
C GLU A 234 -8.78 12.39 18.86
N GLU A 235 -8.91 12.77 20.12
CA GLU A 235 -8.52 11.97 21.30
C GLU A 235 -9.22 10.60 21.31
N ASP A 236 -10.54 10.59 21.09
CA ASP A 236 -11.34 9.36 21.10
C ASP A 236 -10.91 8.35 20.05
N LYS A 237 -10.46 8.83 18.88
CA LYS A 237 -9.99 7.95 17.79
C LYS A 237 -8.62 7.37 18.13
N ILE A 238 -7.71 8.20 18.64
CA ILE A 238 -6.36 7.75 19.00
C ILE A 238 -6.39 6.75 20.17
N GLU A 239 -7.19 7.00 21.21
CA GLU A 239 -7.31 6.03 22.31
C GLU A 239 -7.94 4.71 21.84
N ARG A 240 -8.92 4.76 20.93
CA ARG A 240 -9.45 3.54 20.29
C ARG A 240 -8.39 2.77 19.52
N ILE A 241 -7.55 3.45 18.73
CA ILE A 241 -6.47 2.81 17.97
C ILE A 241 -5.43 2.19 18.93
N ILE A 242 -5.05 2.90 20.00
CA ILE A 242 -4.13 2.37 21.02
C ILE A 242 -4.69 1.09 21.65
N ALA A 243 -5.98 1.07 21.98
CA ALA A 243 -6.61 -0.05 22.67
C ALA A 243 -6.90 -1.25 21.75
N LYS A 244 -7.38 -1.00 20.52
CA LYS A 244 -7.88 -2.06 19.62
C LYS A 244 -6.90 -2.47 18.53
N SER A 245 -5.99 -1.58 18.13
CA SER A 245 -5.11 -1.76 16.98
C SER A 245 -3.70 -1.22 17.22
N PRO A 246 -3.00 -1.65 18.31
CA PRO A 246 -1.67 -1.13 18.65
C PRO A 246 -0.62 -1.39 17.55
N SER A 247 -0.80 -2.44 16.74
CA SER A 247 0.03 -2.73 15.57
C SER A 247 0.06 -1.58 14.56
N ARG A 248 -1.04 -0.81 14.42
CA ARG A 248 -1.08 0.37 13.52
C ARG A 248 -0.07 1.43 13.97
N ILE A 249 0.15 1.59 15.28
CA ILE A 249 1.14 2.55 15.81
C ILE A 249 2.56 2.06 15.49
N THR A 250 2.83 0.77 15.67
CA THR A 250 4.10 0.17 15.27
C THR A 250 4.34 0.31 13.76
N THR A 251 3.30 0.15 12.94
CA THR A 251 3.38 0.38 11.49
C THR A 251 3.69 1.84 11.18
N LEU A 252 2.99 2.80 11.78
CA LEU A 252 3.26 4.23 11.60
C LEU A 252 4.69 4.59 11.98
N ARG A 253 5.17 4.09 13.11
CA ARG A 253 6.56 4.24 13.54
C ARG A 253 7.53 3.62 12.53
N THR A 254 7.25 2.42 12.05
CA THR A 254 8.07 1.75 11.02
C THR A 254 8.11 2.56 9.72
N LEU A 255 6.97 3.08 9.28
CA LEU A 255 6.86 3.90 8.07
C LEU A 255 7.65 5.20 8.20
N SER A 256 7.48 5.88 9.33
CA SER A 256 8.18 7.14 9.63
C SER A 256 9.62 6.97 10.08
N GLY A 257 10.11 5.74 10.27
CA GLY A 257 11.39 5.46 10.95
C GLY A 257 11.45 6.00 12.39
N GLY A 258 10.30 6.30 12.99
CA GLY A 258 10.18 7.01 14.27
C GLY A 258 10.62 8.47 14.20
N VAL A 259 10.66 9.10 13.02
CA VAL A 259 11.03 10.51 12.91
C VAL A 259 9.85 11.39 13.30
N PRO A 260 9.99 12.26 14.32
CA PRO A 260 8.90 13.11 14.80
C PRO A 260 8.21 13.89 13.69
N ARG A 261 8.97 14.58 12.82
CA ARG A 261 8.40 15.36 11.72
C ARG A 261 7.58 14.50 10.75
N THR A 262 8.08 13.33 10.36
CA THR A 262 7.36 12.41 9.47
C THR A 262 6.12 11.83 10.16
N MET A 263 6.20 11.52 11.46
CA MET A 263 5.05 11.06 12.24
C MET A 263 3.93 12.11 12.31
N VAL A 264 4.27 13.38 12.53
CA VAL A 264 3.28 14.47 12.53
C VAL A 264 2.61 14.61 11.17
N LEU A 265 3.38 14.52 10.08
CA LEU A 265 2.85 14.59 8.71
C LEU A 265 1.91 13.42 8.38
N LEU A 266 2.21 12.23 8.89
CA LEU A 266 1.38 11.03 8.68
C LEU A 266 0.18 10.94 9.63
N PHE A 267 0.09 11.79 10.65
CA PHE A 267 -0.94 11.72 11.69
C PHE A 267 -2.36 11.80 11.11
N GLN A 268 -2.64 12.70 10.17
CA GLN A 268 -3.98 12.82 9.62
C GLN A 268 -4.38 11.62 8.77
N VAL A 269 -3.48 11.11 7.93
CA VAL A 269 -3.70 9.85 7.20
C VAL A 269 -3.94 8.68 8.17
N PHE A 270 -3.34 8.75 9.37
CA PHE A 270 -3.51 7.78 10.44
C PHE A 270 -4.88 7.86 11.12
N VAL A 271 -5.41 9.05 11.33
CA VAL A 271 -6.69 9.28 12.01
C VAL A 271 -7.90 9.19 11.06
N ASP A 272 -7.76 9.62 9.80
CA ASP A 272 -8.86 9.70 8.81
C ASP A 272 -9.24 8.36 8.17
N SER A 273 -9.03 7.23 8.86
CA SER A 273 -9.26 5.90 8.29
C SER A 273 -10.72 5.54 7.99
N GLU A 274 -11.70 6.38 8.33
CA GLU A 274 -13.12 6.01 8.26
C GLU A 274 -13.80 6.24 6.89
N TYR A 275 -13.32 7.11 5.98
CA TYR A 275 -14.07 7.39 4.74
C TYR A 275 -13.19 7.67 3.51
N GLY A 276 -12.88 6.62 2.75
CA GLY A 276 -12.75 6.60 1.28
C GLY A 276 -11.81 7.57 0.53
N ASN A 277 -11.12 8.51 1.17
CA ASN A 277 -10.26 9.53 0.53
C ASN A 277 -8.75 9.32 0.78
N ALA A 278 -8.39 8.19 1.38
CA ALA A 278 -7.06 7.88 1.88
C ALA A 278 -5.92 8.05 0.86
N LEU A 279 -6.16 7.86 -0.45
CA LEU A 279 -5.10 8.10 -1.45
C LEU A 279 -4.91 9.56 -1.78
N SER A 280 -5.97 10.35 -1.89
CA SER A 280 -5.79 11.79 -2.07
C SER A 280 -5.04 12.38 -0.88
N ASP A 281 -5.26 11.82 0.31
CA ASP A 281 -4.59 12.27 1.53
C ASP A 281 -3.16 11.74 1.61
N LEU A 282 -2.92 10.49 1.20
CA LEU A 282 -1.58 9.94 1.08
C LEU A 282 -0.74 10.66 0.02
N GLU A 283 -1.29 10.96 -1.17
CA GLU A 283 -0.64 11.73 -2.23
C GLU A 283 -0.32 13.15 -1.75
N LYS A 284 -1.24 13.80 -1.03
CA LYS A 284 -0.96 15.10 -0.40
C LYS A 284 0.15 15.01 0.63
N VAL A 285 0.17 13.97 1.47
CA VAL A 285 1.27 13.78 2.42
C VAL A 285 2.58 13.54 1.68
N LEU A 286 2.57 12.77 0.59
CA LEU A 286 3.75 12.54 -0.25
C LEU A 286 4.25 13.83 -0.89
N ASP A 287 3.36 14.70 -1.33
CA ASP A 287 3.72 16.02 -1.82
C ASP A 287 4.30 16.89 -0.69
N ALA A 288 3.66 16.92 0.48
CA ALA A 288 4.13 17.67 1.66
C ALA A 288 5.51 17.22 2.16
N VAL A 289 5.82 15.91 2.12
CA VAL A 289 7.15 15.40 2.51
C VAL A 289 8.20 15.55 1.40
N THR A 290 7.83 15.94 0.18
CA THR A 290 8.75 16.00 -0.96
C THR A 290 9.98 16.87 -0.69
N PRO A 291 9.86 18.09 -0.11
CA PRO A 291 11.03 18.88 0.25
C PRO A 291 11.96 18.11 1.21
N LEU A 292 11.40 17.43 2.22
CA LEU A 292 12.18 16.69 3.22
C LEU A 292 13.04 15.59 2.59
N TYR A 293 12.46 14.78 1.72
CA TYR A 293 13.16 13.65 1.09
C TYR A 293 14.08 14.08 -0.04
N LYS A 294 13.71 15.11 -0.81
CA LYS A 294 14.60 15.70 -1.81
C LYS A 294 15.87 16.24 -1.16
N HIS A 295 15.74 17.08 -0.14
CA HIS A 295 16.90 17.62 0.59
C HIS A 295 17.74 16.51 1.23
N ARG A 296 17.13 15.42 1.68
CA ARG A 296 17.89 14.27 2.20
C ARG A 296 18.73 13.60 1.11
N MET A 297 18.22 13.48 -0.12
CA MET A 297 19.02 12.97 -1.25
C MET A 297 20.12 13.94 -1.65
N ASP A 298 19.80 15.23 -1.73
CA ASP A 298 20.74 16.27 -2.17
C ASP A 298 21.94 16.41 -1.22
N ASP A 299 21.77 16.17 0.08
CA ASP A 299 22.83 16.17 1.09
C ASP A 299 23.81 14.98 0.96
N LEU A 300 23.43 13.90 0.28
CA LEU A 300 24.28 12.72 0.16
C LEU A 300 25.37 12.93 -0.90
N PRO A 301 26.61 12.45 -0.67
CA PRO A 301 27.62 12.37 -1.71
C PRO A 301 27.16 11.56 -2.93
N PRO A 302 27.66 11.83 -4.15
CA PRO A 302 27.18 11.18 -5.38
C PRO A 302 27.17 9.64 -5.35
N GLN A 303 28.19 9.02 -4.72
CA GLN A 303 28.22 7.55 -4.57
C GLN A 303 27.13 7.04 -3.63
N GLN A 304 26.85 7.77 -2.55
CA GLN A 304 25.79 7.45 -1.60
C GLN A 304 24.41 7.65 -2.22
N GLN A 305 24.21 8.71 -3.00
CA GLN A 305 22.97 8.91 -3.78
C GLN A 305 22.68 7.71 -4.68
N LYS A 306 23.68 7.21 -5.41
CA LYS A 306 23.53 6.03 -6.28
C LYS A 306 23.16 4.76 -5.51
N ILE A 307 23.72 4.59 -4.32
CA ILE A 307 23.41 3.45 -3.45
C ILE A 307 21.98 3.58 -2.87
N VAL A 308 21.63 4.77 -2.38
CA VAL A 308 20.30 5.04 -1.80
C VAL A 308 19.21 4.96 -2.85
N ASP A 309 19.42 5.44 -4.08
CA ASP A 309 18.51 5.23 -5.22
C ASP A 309 18.19 3.75 -5.41
N ALA A 310 19.23 2.91 -5.50
CA ALA A 310 19.05 1.48 -5.67
C ALA A 310 18.30 0.86 -4.48
N VAL A 311 18.65 1.20 -3.24
CA VAL A 311 17.95 0.69 -2.03
C VAL A 311 16.50 1.17 -1.96
N ALA A 312 16.22 2.42 -2.35
CA ALA A 312 14.89 3.02 -2.29
C ALA A 312 13.91 2.37 -3.28
N LEU A 313 14.41 1.95 -4.45
CA LEU A 313 13.65 1.22 -5.47
C LEU A 313 13.28 -0.21 -5.05
N HIS A 314 13.86 -0.74 -3.98
CA HIS A 314 13.51 -2.06 -3.44
C HIS A 314 12.69 -1.91 -2.16
N TRP A 315 11.46 -2.43 -2.17
CA TRP A 315 10.69 -2.55 -0.94
C TRP A 315 11.32 -3.60 -0.02
N GLU A 316 11.61 -4.80 -0.51
CA GLU A 316 12.31 -5.81 0.30
C GLU A 316 13.78 -5.44 0.52
N ALA A 317 14.35 -5.89 1.64
CA ALA A 317 15.74 -5.58 1.97
C ALA A 317 16.71 -6.21 0.94
N ILE A 318 17.73 -5.44 0.54
CA ILE A 318 18.68 -5.81 -0.51
C ILE A 318 20.06 -6.20 0.07
N SER A 319 20.69 -7.21 -0.53
CA SER A 319 22.03 -7.65 -0.14
C SER A 319 23.13 -6.78 -0.78
N VAL A 320 24.33 -6.73 -0.16
CA VAL A 320 25.50 -6.04 -0.74
C VAL A 320 25.83 -6.57 -2.13
N LYS A 321 25.70 -7.88 -2.35
CA LYS A 321 26.01 -8.55 -3.61
C LYS A 321 25.10 -8.05 -4.74
N ASP A 322 23.81 -7.98 -4.48
CA ASP A 322 22.82 -7.56 -5.48
C ASP A 322 22.91 -6.05 -5.72
N LEU A 323 23.12 -5.29 -4.65
CA LEU A 323 23.33 -3.85 -4.72
C LEU A 323 24.58 -3.53 -5.56
N SER A 324 25.72 -4.18 -5.30
CA SER A 324 26.98 -4.02 -6.04
C SER A 324 26.82 -4.27 -7.54
N LYS A 325 26.04 -5.30 -7.92
CA LYS A 325 25.70 -5.56 -9.33
C LYS A 325 24.85 -4.44 -9.93
N GLN A 326 23.82 -3.99 -9.22
CA GLN A 326 22.89 -2.96 -9.69
C GLN A 326 23.58 -1.60 -9.88
N VAL A 327 24.38 -1.17 -8.88
CA VAL A 327 25.08 0.13 -8.94
C VAL A 327 26.41 0.06 -9.69
N ARG A 328 26.88 -1.14 -10.05
CA ARG A 328 28.17 -1.39 -10.72
C ARG A 328 29.36 -0.78 -9.96
N LEU A 329 29.41 -1.02 -8.65
CA LEU A 329 30.51 -0.60 -7.77
C LEU A 329 31.09 -1.81 -7.05
N ASP A 330 32.36 -1.71 -6.65
CA ASP A 330 33.02 -2.77 -5.88
C ASP A 330 32.30 -3.05 -4.55
N SER A 331 32.19 -4.33 -4.18
CA SER A 331 31.47 -4.75 -2.98
C SER A 331 32.07 -4.22 -1.67
N LYS A 332 33.40 -3.99 -1.60
CA LYS A 332 34.04 -3.38 -0.42
C LYS A 332 33.65 -1.91 -0.31
N LEU A 333 33.63 -1.20 -1.44
CA LEU A 333 33.20 0.20 -1.48
C LEU A 333 31.73 0.35 -1.09
N VAL A 334 30.84 -0.49 -1.64
CA VAL A 334 29.42 -0.51 -1.24
C VAL A 334 29.29 -0.81 0.26
N SER A 335 30.03 -1.77 0.80
CA SER A 335 30.01 -2.09 2.24
C SER A 335 30.52 -0.94 3.13
N ALA A 336 31.48 -0.14 2.66
CA ALA A 336 31.94 1.04 3.38
C ALA A 336 30.88 2.15 3.37
N GLN A 337 30.29 2.43 2.21
CA GLN A 337 29.25 3.44 2.06
C GLN A 337 27.98 3.08 2.84
N LEU A 338 27.55 1.81 2.85
CA LEU A 338 26.42 1.36 3.65
C LEU A 338 26.65 1.58 5.15
N ARG A 339 27.87 1.34 5.66
CA ARG A 339 28.20 1.61 7.08
C ARG A 339 28.10 3.10 7.42
N GLN A 340 28.53 3.98 6.52
CA GLN A 340 28.36 5.44 6.70
C GLN A 340 26.89 5.85 6.66
N LEU A 341 26.12 5.33 5.71
CA LEU A 341 24.67 5.57 5.59
C LEU A 341 23.90 5.07 6.81
N GLU A 342 24.28 3.91 7.38
CA GLU A 342 23.73 3.36 8.62
C GLU A 342 24.01 4.28 9.80
N LYS A 343 25.26 4.75 9.93
CA LYS A 343 25.66 5.71 10.97
C LYS A 343 24.86 7.01 10.88
N ASN A 344 24.61 7.49 9.65
CA ASN A 344 23.79 8.67 9.34
C ASN A 344 22.28 8.41 9.43
N GLN A 345 21.84 7.22 9.87
CA GLN A 345 20.42 6.84 10.00
C GLN A 345 19.62 6.92 8.70
N VAL A 346 20.27 6.80 7.53
CA VAL A 346 19.60 6.78 6.23
C VAL A 346 19.09 5.38 5.91
N ILE A 347 19.87 4.37 6.28
CA ILE A 347 19.55 2.96 6.07
C ILE A 347 19.57 2.18 7.38
N GLU A 348 18.78 1.13 7.43
CA GLU A 348 18.77 0.12 8.48
C GLU A 348 19.43 -1.16 7.96
N LYS A 349 20.30 -1.74 8.79
CA LYS A 349 20.91 -3.05 8.54
C LYS A 349 20.14 -4.14 9.28
N ARG A 350 19.70 -5.17 8.55
CA ARG A 350 19.14 -6.40 9.13
C ARG A 350 20.15 -7.53 9.10
N VAL A 351 20.47 -8.00 10.30
CA VAL A 351 21.41 -9.10 10.50
C VAL A 351 20.73 -10.41 10.09
N THR A 352 21.33 -11.11 9.13
CA THR A 352 20.93 -12.47 8.75
C THR A 352 21.75 -13.50 9.54
N LYS A 353 21.37 -14.79 9.45
CA LYS A 353 22.13 -15.91 10.03
C LYS A 353 23.53 -16.09 9.40
N THR A 354 23.86 -15.35 8.35
CA THR A 354 25.14 -15.44 7.63
C THR A 354 25.89 -14.11 7.70
N LYS A 355 27.12 -14.08 7.18
CA LYS A 355 27.89 -12.83 7.02
C LYS A 355 27.26 -11.85 6.01
N ASN A 356 26.27 -12.30 5.22
CA ASN A 356 25.59 -11.50 4.22
C ASN A 356 24.36 -10.83 4.82
N HIS A 357 24.55 -9.65 5.38
CA HIS A 357 23.46 -8.82 5.89
C HIS A 357 22.67 -8.16 4.74
N ILE A 358 21.44 -7.77 5.04
CA ILE A 358 20.54 -7.10 4.09
C ILE A 358 20.21 -5.71 4.61
N TYR A 359 19.91 -4.79 3.70
CA TYR A 359 19.77 -3.36 3.99
C TYR A 359 18.47 -2.82 3.42
N LEU A 360 17.88 -1.86 4.12
CA LEU A 360 16.65 -1.16 3.72
C LEU A 360 16.75 0.31 4.14
N LEU A 361 15.90 1.20 3.61
CA LEU A 361 15.83 2.56 4.14
C LEU A 361 15.24 2.56 5.55
N GLN A 362 15.81 3.39 6.42
CA GLN A 362 15.36 3.56 7.81
C GLN A 362 13.90 4.04 7.87
N GLU A 363 13.51 4.96 6.97
CA GLU A 363 12.12 5.40 6.80
C GLU A 363 11.50 4.68 5.61
N ARG A 364 10.52 3.80 5.85
CA ARG A 364 9.83 3.09 4.77
C ARG A 364 8.93 4.02 3.95
N PHE A 365 8.50 5.14 4.53
CA PHE A 365 7.77 6.17 3.80
C PHE A 365 8.65 6.86 2.74
N PHE A 366 9.97 6.91 2.97
CA PHE A 366 10.91 7.38 1.95
C PHE A 366 10.99 6.42 0.74
N ASN A 367 10.92 5.10 0.96
CA ASN A 367 10.77 4.12 -0.13
C ASN A 367 9.48 4.40 -0.94
N ILE A 368 8.35 4.65 -0.27
CA ILE A 368 7.07 4.91 -0.93
C ILE A 368 7.19 6.14 -1.85
N TRP A 369 7.70 7.24 -1.31
CA TRP A 369 7.93 8.47 -2.07
C TRP A 369 8.81 8.23 -3.31
N TYR A 370 9.88 7.44 -3.16
CA TYR A 370 10.78 7.13 -4.26
C TYR A 370 10.12 6.26 -5.34
N LEU A 371 9.41 5.21 -4.93
CA LEU A 371 8.70 4.29 -5.82
C LEU A 371 7.59 4.99 -6.61
N MET A 372 6.90 5.95 -6.01
CA MET A 372 5.87 6.72 -6.71
C MET A 372 6.43 7.69 -7.74
N ARG A 373 7.56 8.34 -7.45
CA ARG A 373 8.19 9.31 -8.37
C ARG A 373 9.01 8.65 -9.48
N TYR A 374 9.77 7.61 -9.15
CA TYR A 374 10.78 7.03 -10.04
C TYR A 374 10.46 5.61 -10.50
N GLY A 375 9.45 4.95 -9.92
CA GLY A 375 8.98 3.64 -10.41
C GLY A 375 8.45 3.77 -11.84
N ARG A 376 8.79 2.82 -12.73
CA ARG A 376 8.31 2.87 -14.12
C ARG A 376 6.85 2.44 -14.18
N LYS A 377 6.09 2.96 -15.16
CA LYS A 377 4.65 2.64 -15.36
C LYS A 377 4.38 1.12 -15.50
N GLN A 378 5.37 0.35 -15.94
CA GLN A 378 5.28 -1.10 -16.12
C GLN A 378 5.82 -1.91 -14.94
N ASP A 379 6.41 -1.26 -13.93
CA ASP A 379 7.00 -1.96 -12.79
C ASP A 379 5.89 -2.36 -11.82
N ARG A 380 5.73 -3.67 -11.57
CA ARG A 380 4.94 -4.21 -10.45
C ARG A 380 5.28 -3.52 -9.11
N ASN A 381 6.48 -2.96 -9.00
CA ASN A 381 6.98 -2.21 -7.84
C ASN A 381 6.16 -0.94 -7.52
N LYS A 382 5.45 -0.34 -8.49
CA LYS A 382 4.57 0.82 -8.22
C LYS A 382 3.42 0.51 -7.29
N VAL A 383 3.04 -0.75 -7.16
CA VAL A 383 1.85 -1.17 -6.42
C VAL A 383 2.23 -1.96 -5.16
N ILE A 384 3.38 -2.64 -5.17
CA ILE A 384 3.88 -3.43 -4.04
C ILE A 384 3.93 -2.60 -2.75
N TRP A 385 4.40 -1.34 -2.81
CA TRP A 385 4.46 -0.51 -1.61
C TRP A 385 3.07 -0.22 -1.06
N LEU A 386 2.05 -0.03 -1.91
CA LEU A 386 0.68 0.26 -1.50
C LEU A 386 0.04 -0.98 -0.87
N VAL A 387 0.29 -2.15 -1.46
CA VAL A 387 -0.10 -3.44 -0.87
C VAL A 387 0.51 -3.58 0.51
N LYS A 388 1.82 -3.41 0.63
CA LYS A 388 2.55 -3.55 1.91
C LYS A 388 2.14 -2.51 2.94
N PHE A 389 1.86 -1.28 2.50
CA PHE A 389 1.30 -0.24 3.35
C PHE A 389 -0.07 -0.67 3.89
N LEU A 390 -0.99 -1.06 3.01
CA LEU A 390 -2.34 -1.49 3.38
C LEU A 390 -2.33 -2.77 4.25
N GLU A 391 -1.49 -3.76 3.95
CA GLU A 391 -1.30 -4.97 4.79
C GLU A 391 -0.84 -4.62 6.22
N ALA A 392 0.01 -3.61 6.36
CA ALA A 392 0.53 -3.19 7.65
C ALA A 392 -0.41 -2.22 8.38
N TRP A 393 -1.26 -1.50 7.64
CA TRP A 393 -2.07 -0.40 8.15
C TRP A 393 -3.53 -0.75 8.38
N CYS A 394 -4.06 -1.67 7.58
CA CYS A 394 -5.46 -2.06 7.60
C CYS A 394 -5.60 -3.51 8.04
N ASP A 395 -6.63 -3.81 8.81
CA ASP A 395 -7.02 -5.20 9.02
C ASP A 395 -7.79 -5.75 7.79
N LYS A 396 -8.07 -7.05 7.83
CA LYS A 396 -8.79 -7.73 6.75
C LYS A 396 -10.17 -7.13 6.48
N GLN A 397 -10.91 -6.76 7.52
CA GLN A 397 -12.25 -6.19 7.39
C GLN A 397 -12.19 -4.78 6.79
N GLU A 398 -11.23 -3.97 7.22
CA GLU A 398 -10.96 -2.64 6.67
C GLU A 398 -10.54 -2.71 5.20
N ILE A 399 -9.68 -3.66 4.81
CA ILE A 399 -9.32 -3.89 3.39
C ILE A 399 -10.57 -4.27 2.60
N GLU A 400 -11.38 -5.20 3.10
CA GLU A 400 -12.61 -5.62 2.41
C GLU A 400 -13.60 -4.47 2.24
N GLN A 401 -13.77 -3.62 3.25
CA GLN A 401 -14.63 -2.45 3.17
C GLN A 401 -14.11 -1.44 2.14
N ARG A 402 -12.80 -1.16 2.16
CA ARG A 402 -12.16 -0.27 1.18
C ARG A 402 -12.33 -0.76 -0.26
N ILE A 403 -12.26 -2.07 -0.49
CA ILE A 403 -12.51 -2.64 -1.82
C ILE A 403 -13.95 -2.39 -2.25
N LYS A 404 -14.93 -2.55 -1.35
CA LYS A 404 -16.35 -2.26 -1.66
C LYS A 404 -16.55 -0.79 -2.01
N ASP A 405 -16.03 0.12 -1.19
CA ASP A 405 -16.11 1.57 -1.43
C ASP A 405 -15.44 1.95 -2.75
N TYR A 406 -14.26 1.38 -3.04
CA TYR A 406 -13.55 1.56 -4.30
C TYR A 406 -14.40 1.13 -5.49
N VAL A 407 -15.06 -0.03 -5.40
CA VAL A 407 -15.93 -0.55 -6.45
C VAL A 407 -17.14 0.36 -6.68
N GLU A 408 -17.79 0.83 -5.62
CA GLU A 408 -18.93 1.75 -5.73
C GLU A 408 -18.52 3.03 -6.44
N LYS A 409 -17.43 3.67 -6.00
CA LYS A 409 -16.92 4.90 -6.63
C LYS A 409 -16.47 4.68 -8.07
N ALA A 410 -15.89 3.52 -8.39
CA ALA A 410 -15.50 3.17 -9.76
C ALA A 410 -16.72 3.05 -10.67
N LYS A 411 -17.81 2.43 -10.20
CA LYS A 411 -19.08 2.32 -10.95
C LYS A 411 -19.75 3.67 -11.17
N GLU A 412 -19.65 4.57 -10.21
CA GLU A 412 -20.20 5.94 -10.29
C GLU A 412 -19.33 6.90 -11.11
N GLY A 413 -18.14 6.47 -11.54
CA GLY A 413 -17.20 7.32 -12.30
C GLY A 413 -16.58 8.44 -11.45
N LEU A 414 -16.53 8.28 -10.13
CA LEU A 414 -16.02 9.27 -9.17
C LEU A 414 -14.50 9.16 -8.92
N LEU A 415 -13.84 8.17 -9.53
CA LEU A 415 -12.39 7.97 -9.42
C LEU A 415 -11.68 8.50 -10.65
N ASP A 416 -10.54 9.16 -10.45
CA ASP A 416 -9.65 9.44 -11.57
C ASP A 416 -8.99 8.16 -12.10
N ASN A 417 -8.48 8.22 -13.34
CA ASN A 417 -7.90 7.06 -14.01
C ASN A 417 -6.67 6.49 -13.29
N ASN A 418 -5.88 7.33 -12.61
CA ASN A 418 -4.67 6.89 -11.93
C ASN A 418 -5.02 6.11 -10.64
N VAL A 419 -6.01 6.59 -9.89
CA VAL A 419 -6.55 5.93 -8.69
C VAL A 419 -7.17 4.60 -9.04
N LEU A 420 -7.95 4.55 -10.12
CA LEU A 420 -8.57 3.33 -10.64
C LEU A 420 -7.49 2.27 -10.97
N ASP A 421 -6.43 2.67 -11.67
CA ASP A 421 -5.35 1.74 -12.02
C ASP A 421 -4.55 1.28 -10.80
N VAL A 422 -4.06 2.21 -9.98
CA VAL A 422 -3.13 1.89 -8.88
C VAL A 422 -3.80 1.03 -7.82
N TYR A 423 -5.01 1.37 -7.37
CA TYR A 423 -5.74 0.56 -6.39
C TYR A 423 -6.32 -0.71 -6.98
N GLY A 424 -6.85 -0.65 -8.21
CA GLY A 424 -7.32 -1.83 -8.90
C GLY A 424 -6.22 -2.90 -8.90
N HIS A 425 -5.00 -2.52 -9.31
CA HIS A 425 -3.85 -3.41 -9.22
C HIS A 425 -3.49 -3.79 -7.79
N ALA A 426 -3.46 -2.86 -6.82
CA ALA A 426 -3.11 -3.17 -5.43
C ALA A 426 -4.04 -4.21 -4.82
N TYR A 427 -5.35 -4.04 -5.01
CA TYR A 427 -6.34 -4.93 -4.45
C TYR A 427 -6.26 -6.35 -5.02
N THR A 428 -5.70 -6.53 -6.22
CA THR A 428 -5.46 -7.87 -6.78
C THR A 428 -4.42 -8.70 -6.03
N PHE A 429 -3.54 -8.06 -5.23
CA PHE A 429 -2.50 -8.76 -4.46
C PHE A 429 -3.01 -9.34 -3.13
N PHE A 430 -4.20 -8.95 -2.66
CA PHE A 430 -4.74 -9.49 -1.41
C PHE A 430 -5.41 -10.83 -1.66
N GLU A 431 -4.74 -11.90 -1.24
CA GLU A 431 -5.27 -13.26 -1.35
C GLU A 431 -6.19 -13.64 -0.19
N ASP A 432 -5.96 -13.09 1.02
CA ASP A 432 -6.75 -13.41 2.22
C ASP A 432 -7.92 -12.44 2.44
N ILE A 433 -8.80 -12.30 1.44
CA ILE A 433 -10.05 -11.52 1.53
C ILE A 433 -11.25 -12.37 1.13
N ASN A 434 -12.44 -12.02 1.62
CA ASN A 434 -13.69 -12.74 1.34
C ASN A 434 -13.86 -12.93 -0.18
N PRO A 435 -14.14 -14.16 -0.65
CA PRO A 435 -14.42 -14.43 -2.06
C PRO A 435 -15.45 -13.50 -2.70
N GLU A 436 -16.47 -13.07 -1.95
CA GLU A 436 -17.50 -12.13 -2.45
C GLU A 436 -16.89 -10.77 -2.80
N THR A 437 -15.99 -10.27 -1.96
CA THR A 437 -15.26 -9.02 -2.18
C THR A 437 -14.31 -9.14 -3.37
N LYS A 438 -13.59 -10.28 -3.51
CA LYS A 438 -12.76 -10.56 -4.69
C LYS A 438 -13.59 -10.56 -5.97
N PHE A 439 -14.76 -11.19 -5.94
CA PHE A 439 -15.65 -11.28 -7.09
C PHE A 439 -16.16 -9.90 -7.50
N LEU A 440 -16.59 -9.10 -6.52
CA LEU A 440 -17.02 -7.73 -6.73
C LEU A 440 -15.92 -6.86 -7.38
N LEU A 441 -14.67 -6.99 -6.91
CA LEU A 441 -13.51 -6.32 -7.49
C LEU A 441 -13.27 -6.75 -8.95
N LYS A 442 -13.33 -8.05 -9.24
CA LYS A 442 -13.14 -8.59 -10.59
C LYS A 442 -14.20 -8.09 -11.56
N GLU A 443 -15.46 -7.99 -11.13
CA GLU A 443 -16.56 -7.52 -11.98
C GLU A 443 -16.45 -6.03 -12.30
N SER A 444 -15.86 -5.25 -11.40
CA SER A 444 -15.92 -3.79 -11.43
C SER A 444 -14.60 -3.13 -11.86
N THR A 445 -13.60 -3.92 -12.24
CA THR A 445 -12.30 -3.41 -12.71
C THR A 445 -12.05 -3.74 -14.18
N PRO A 446 -11.30 -2.90 -14.92
CA PRO A 446 -10.92 -3.18 -16.30
C PRO A 446 -10.21 -4.52 -16.47
N HIS A 447 -10.35 -5.10 -17.66
CA HIS A 447 -9.93 -6.47 -17.89
C HIS A 447 -8.43 -6.73 -17.60
N TYR A 448 -7.55 -5.80 -17.97
CA TYR A 448 -6.09 -5.89 -17.74
C TYR A 448 -5.69 -5.91 -16.26
N ILE A 449 -6.57 -5.44 -15.36
CA ILE A 449 -6.40 -5.54 -13.90
C ILE A 449 -6.97 -6.86 -13.41
N SER A 450 -8.22 -7.12 -13.76
CA SER A 450 -9.01 -8.28 -13.32
C SER A 450 -8.38 -9.64 -13.67
N SER A 451 -7.55 -9.70 -14.73
CA SER A 451 -6.85 -10.90 -15.15
C SER A 451 -5.84 -11.42 -14.13
N ASN A 452 -5.39 -10.57 -13.20
CA ASN A 452 -4.47 -10.96 -12.13
C ASN A 452 -5.18 -11.52 -10.89
N ILE A 453 -6.51 -11.44 -10.82
CA ILE A 453 -7.27 -11.93 -9.67
C ILE A 453 -7.46 -13.44 -9.79
N TYR A 454 -6.76 -14.19 -8.95
CA TYR A 454 -6.88 -15.64 -8.87
C TYR A 454 -8.02 -16.06 -7.91
N PHE A 455 -8.87 -16.97 -8.37
CA PHE A 455 -9.87 -17.65 -7.55
C PHE A 455 -9.46 -19.10 -7.40
N THR A 456 -9.35 -19.56 -6.16
CA THR A 456 -9.18 -20.99 -5.90
C THR A 456 -10.45 -21.75 -6.29
N GLU A 457 -10.33 -23.06 -6.51
CA GLU A 457 -11.51 -23.91 -6.75
C GLU A 457 -12.50 -23.85 -5.58
N THR A 458 -11.98 -23.79 -4.35
CA THR A 458 -12.77 -23.62 -3.13
C THR A 458 -13.51 -22.28 -3.07
N ASP A 459 -12.88 -21.17 -3.48
CA ASP A 459 -13.53 -19.86 -3.53
C ASP A 459 -14.70 -19.85 -4.52
N PHE A 460 -14.49 -20.45 -5.69
CA PHE A 460 -15.49 -20.51 -6.75
C PHE A 460 -16.76 -21.25 -6.30
N TYR A 461 -16.65 -22.45 -5.74
CA TYR A 461 -17.82 -23.20 -5.27
C TYR A 461 -18.45 -22.59 -4.01
N SER A 462 -17.65 -21.99 -3.12
CA SER A 462 -18.16 -21.24 -1.96
C SER A 462 -19.07 -20.09 -2.38
N LEU A 463 -18.65 -19.32 -3.40
CA LEU A 463 -19.43 -18.23 -3.98
C LEU A 463 -20.77 -18.71 -4.57
N LEU A 464 -20.74 -19.79 -5.35
CA LEU A 464 -21.95 -20.36 -5.93
C LEU A 464 -22.91 -20.84 -4.85
N ASN A 465 -22.42 -21.54 -3.82
CA ASN A 465 -23.24 -22.00 -2.71
C ASN A 465 -23.90 -20.85 -1.94
N LYS A 466 -23.18 -19.76 -1.69
CA LYS A 466 -23.74 -18.56 -1.06
C LYS A 466 -24.84 -17.93 -1.91
N ALA A 467 -24.62 -17.80 -3.23
CA ALA A 467 -25.62 -17.25 -4.15
C ALA A 467 -26.90 -18.11 -4.17
N LEU A 468 -26.75 -19.44 -4.20
CA LEU A 468 -27.86 -20.38 -4.12
C LEU A 468 -28.63 -20.25 -2.79
N HIS A 469 -27.93 -20.22 -1.66
CA HIS A 469 -28.55 -20.07 -0.34
C HIS A 469 -29.34 -18.75 -0.21
N ARG A 470 -28.85 -17.66 -0.80
CA ARG A 470 -29.55 -16.36 -0.83
C ARG A 470 -30.64 -16.25 -1.90
N LYS A 471 -30.81 -17.27 -2.74
CA LYS A 471 -31.66 -17.24 -3.94
C LYS A 471 -31.31 -16.09 -4.90
N ASP A 472 -30.05 -15.65 -4.92
CA ASP A 472 -29.56 -14.63 -5.86
C ASP A 472 -29.05 -15.31 -7.13
N TYR A 473 -30.01 -15.62 -8.01
CA TYR A 473 -29.75 -16.39 -9.22
C TYR A 473 -29.00 -15.59 -10.30
N ASP A 474 -29.13 -14.27 -10.31
CA ASP A 474 -28.32 -13.44 -11.23
C ASP A 474 -26.86 -13.47 -10.82
N ALA A 475 -26.54 -13.31 -9.52
CA ALA A 475 -25.18 -13.44 -9.02
C ALA A 475 -24.59 -14.83 -9.31
N PHE A 476 -25.38 -15.90 -9.14
CA PHE A 476 -24.96 -17.25 -9.50
C PHE A 476 -24.49 -17.34 -10.95
N VAL A 477 -25.28 -16.81 -11.90
CA VAL A 477 -24.91 -16.79 -13.33
C VAL A 477 -23.64 -15.97 -13.56
N ARG A 478 -23.50 -14.80 -12.93
CA ARG A 478 -22.27 -13.98 -13.04
C ARG A 478 -21.03 -14.74 -12.59
N ILE A 479 -21.11 -15.39 -11.43
CA ILE A 479 -20.00 -16.16 -10.86
C ILE A 479 -19.65 -17.33 -11.80
N ALA A 480 -20.66 -18.11 -12.21
CA ALA A 480 -20.50 -19.29 -13.04
C ALA A 480 -19.82 -18.97 -14.39
N VAL A 481 -20.17 -17.86 -15.03
CA VAL A 481 -19.60 -17.45 -16.33
C VAL A 481 -18.23 -16.79 -16.18
N SER A 482 -17.88 -16.29 -14.99
CA SER A 482 -16.61 -15.56 -14.76
C SER A 482 -15.35 -16.44 -14.79
N LYS A 483 -15.50 -17.76 -14.64
CA LYS A 483 -14.39 -18.73 -14.68
C LYS A 483 -14.35 -19.37 -16.07
N ASN A 484 -13.19 -19.26 -16.73
CA ASN A 484 -12.98 -19.93 -18.02
C ASN A 484 -12.66 -21.41 -17.78
N ILE A 485 -13.69 -22.23 -17.64
CA ILE A 485 -13.62 -23.68 -17.50
C ILE A 485 -13.47 -24.28 -18.91
N SER A 486 -12.24 -24.40 -19.41
CA SER A 486 -11.97 -24.97 -20.73
C SER A 486 -11.43 -26.40 -20.70
N GLN A 487 -10.89 -26.84 -19.55
CA GLN A 487 -10.36 -28.20 -19.39
C GLN A 487 -11.47 -29.21 -19.08
N ASN A 488 -11.38 -30.41 -19.66
CA ASN A 488 -12.41 -31.45 -19.52
C ASN A 488 -12.67 -31.85 -18.06
N GLU A 489 -11.62 -31.93 -17.23
CA GLU A 489 -11.75 -32.29 -15.81
C GLU A 489 -12.51 -31.23 -15.01
N GLU A 490 -12.21 -29.95 -15.23
CA GLU A 490 -12.91 -28.85 -14.55
C GLU A 490 -14.38 -28.75 -15.00
N ARG A 491 -14.67 -29.02 -16.29
CA ARG A 491 -16.04 -29.10 -16.81
C ARG A 491 -16.82 -30.22 -16.13
N TYR A 492 -16.20 -31.38 -15.96
CA TYR A 492 -16.81 -32.51 -15.24
C TYR A 492 -17.13 -32.16 -13.77
N LYS A 493 -16.19 -31.53 -13.05
CA LYS A 493 -16.45 -31.13 -11.65
C LYS A 493 -17.58 -30.13 -11.55
N PHE A 494 -17.62 -29.16 -12.47
CA PHE A 494 -18.69 -28.17 -12.51
C PHE A 494 -20.04 -28.78 -12.90
N TYR A 495 -20.05 -29.75 -13.82
CA TYR A 495 -21.22 -30.56 -14.15
C TYR A 495 -21.83 -31.21 -12.90
N GLU A 496 -20.99 -31.92 -12.15
CA GLU A 496 -21.42 -32.65 -10.96
C GLU A 496 -21.93 -31.70 -9.88
N TYR A 497 -21.29 -30.55 -9.71
CA TYR A 497 -21.78 -29.49 -8.82
C TYR A 497 -23.19 -29.03 -9.23
N ILE A 498 -23.38 -28.66 -10.50
CA ILE A 498 -24.67 -28.24 -11.04
C ILE A 498 -25.70 -29.34 -10.80
N ARG A 499 -25.42 -30.58 -11.21
CA ARG A 499 -26.30 -31.75 -11.08
C ARG A 499 -26.74 -32.02 -9.64
N THR A 500 -25.87 -31.79 -8.66
CA THR A 500 -26.13 -32.07 -7.24
C THR A 500 -26.81 -30.91 -6.49
N HIS A 501 -26.79 -29.70 -7.04
CA HIS A 501 -27.35 -28.52 -6.38
C HIS A 501 -28.58 -27.94 -7.10
N LEU A 502 -28.82 -28.33 -8.36
CA LEU A 502 -29.92 -27.85 -9.22
C LEU A 502 -31.08 -28.83 -9.33
N TYR A 503 -31.65 -29.25 -8.19
CA TYR A 503 -32.87 -30.08 -8.17
C TYR A 503 -34.17 -29.26 -8.17
N ASP A 504 -34.08 -27.95 -7.96
CA ASP A 504 -35.22 -27.04 -7.90
C ASP A 504 -35.53 -26.45 -9.28
N MET A 505 -36.76 -26.69 -9.76
CA MET A 505 -37.25 -26.20 -11.04
C MET A 505 -37.30 -24.66 -11.07
N GLU A 506 -37.56 -24.00 -9.94
CA GLU A 506 -37.59 -22.54 -9.82
C GLU A 506 -36.20 -21.93 -10.08
N LEU A 507 -35.18 -22.54 -9.50
CA LEU A 507 -33.77 -22.18 -9.68
C LEU A 507 -33.30 -22.41 -11.13
N CYS A 508 -33.68 -23.52 -11.77
CA CYS A 508 -33.39 -23.78 -13.18
C CYS A 508 -34.02 -22.72 -14.10
N MET A 509 -35.26 -22.29 -13.82
CA MET A 509 -35.94 -21.23 -14.57
C MET A 509 -35.24 -19.87 -14.39
N ALA A 510 -34.81 -19.55 -13.17
CA ALA A 510 -34.13 -18.30 -12.88
C ALA A 510 -32.74 -18.20 -13.52
N ILE A 511 -31.94 -19.28 -13.47
CA ILE A 511 -30.65 -19.34 -14.18
C ILE A 511 -30.85 -19.16 -15.69
N ARG A 512 -31.88 -19.81 -16.25
CA ARG A 512 -32.22 -19.70 -17.68
C ARG A 512 -32.58 -18.26 -18.07
N ALA A 513 -33.38 -17.57 -17.25
CA ALA A 513 -33.73 -16.17 -17.46
C ALA A 513 -32.49 -15.25 -17.39
N GLY A 514 -31.61 -15.47 -16.41
CA GLY A 514 -30.35 -14.73 -16.27
C GLY A 514 -29.38 -14.94 -17.43
N ILE A 515 -29.28 -16.16 -17.96
CA ILE A 515 -28.52 -16.46 -19.17
C ILE A 515 -29.11 -15.75 -20.39
N GLY A 516 -30.44 -15.77 -20.53
CA GLY A 516 -31.18 -15.13 -21.62
C GLY A 516 -30.93 -13.63 -21.77
N ASN A 517 -30.81 -12.92 -20.64
CA ASN A 517 -30.54 -11.47 -20.61
C ASN A 517 -29.08 -11.10 -20.94
N ARG A 518 -28.17 -12.07 -20.94
CA ARG A 518 -26.73 -11.86 -21.22
C ARG A 518 -26.34 -12.30 -22.63
N ILE A 519 -27.32 -12.66 -23.45
CA ILE A 519 -27.13 -13.05 -24.85
C ILE A 519 -26.72 -11.83 -25.67
N GLY A 520 -25.47 -11.82 -26.14
CA GLY A 520 -24.95 -10.81 -27.05
C GLY A 520 -23.90 -9.85 -26.46
N LEU A 521 -23.56 -9.97 -25.17
CA LEU A 521 -22.69 -8.99 -24.50
C LEU A 521 -21.24 -9.41 -24.25
N THR A 522 -20.80 -10.64 -24.53
CA THR A 522 -19.38 -10.99 -24.34
C THR A 522 -18.87 -12.00 -25.35
N GLY A 523 -17.87 -11.61 -26.16
CA GLY A 523 -17.07 -12.51 -26.99
C GLY A 523 -16.20 -13.50 -26.18
N ARG A 524 -16.28 -13.49 -24.84
CA ARG A 524 -15.70 -14.48 -23.93
C ARG A 524 -16.81 -15.16 -23.13
N GLY A 525 -16.73 -16.47 -22.97
CA GLY A 525 -17.68 -17.25 -22.18
C GLY A 525 -18.90 -17.75 -22.95
N GLU A 526 -19.04 -17.52 -24.26
CA GLU A 526 -20.16 -18.06 -25.05
C GLU A 526 -20.29 -19.58 -24.89
N HIS A 527 -19.17 -20.31 -24.89
CA HIS A 527 -19.17 -21.75 -24.62
C HIS A 527 -19.59 -22.10 -23.19
N GLN A 528 -19.18 -21.34 -22.15
CA GLN A 528 -19.62 -21.60 -20.77
C GLN A 528 -21.10 -21.25 -20.56
N VAL A 529 -21.57 -20.15 -21.13
CA VAL A 529 -22.98 -19.75 -21.09
C VAL A 529 -23.83 -20.81 -21.76
N ALA A 530 -23.42 -21.25 -22.95
CA ALA A 530 -24.11 -22.29 -23.70
C ALA A 530 -24.04 -23.66 -22.98
N TYR A 531 -22.94 -23.95 -22.27
CA TYR A 531 -22.80 -25.15 -21.46
C TYR A 531 -23.71 -25.16 -20.22
N LEU A 532 -23.67 -24.10 -19.39
CA LEU A 532 -24.58 -23.91 -18.25
C LEU A 532 -26.04 -24.07 -18.68
N TYR A 533 -26.34 -23.58 -19.87
CA TYR A 533 -27.65 -23.70 -20.48
C TYR A 533 -28.01 -25.14 -20.87
N ILE A 534 -27.09 -25.90 -21.49
CA ILE A 534 -27.33 -27.33 -21.79
C ILE A 534 -27.61 -28.10 -20.52
N VAL A 535 -26.78 -27.94 -19.48
CA VAL A 535 -26.93 -28.76 -18.27
C VAL A 535 -28.25 -28.45 -17.57
N THR A 536 -28.65 -27.17 -17.48
CA THR A 536 -29.97 -26.79 -16.95
C THR A 536 -31.12 -27.32 -17.81
N MET A 537 -30.98 -27.32 -19.14
CA MET A 537 -31.94 -27.95 -20.05
C MET A 537 -32.02 -29.47 -19.87
N PHE A 538 -30.90 -30.15 -19.69
CA PHE A 538 -30.87 -31.59 -19.47
C PHE A 538 -31.59 -31.96 -18.18
N ILE A 539 -31.25 -31.30 -17.06
CA ILE A 539 -31.90 -31.51 -15.76
C ILE A 539 -33.41 -31.34 -15.90
N TRP A 540 -33.85 -30.28 -16.59
CA TRP A 540 -35.26 -30.04 -16.86
C TRP A 540 -35.89 -31.14 -17.74
N SER A 541 -35.26 -31.46 -18.87
CA SER A 541 -35.69 -32.49 -19.82
C SER A 541 -35.84 -33.87 -19.16
N ARG A 542 -34.96 -34.18 -18.19
CA ARG A 542 -35.00 -35.40 -17.41
C ARG A 542 -36.20 -35.44 -16.48
N GLU A 543 -36.49 -34.38 -15.73
CA GLU A 543 -37.73 -34.28 -14.93
C GLU A 543 -39.00 -34.41 -15.81
N LEU A 544 -38.95 -33.91 -17.04
CA LEU A 544 -40.06 -33.95 -18.00
C LEU A 544 -40.27 -35.31 -18.67
N LEU A 545 -39.23 -36.12 -18.79
CA LEU A 545 -39.39 -37.53 -19.17
C LEU A 545 -40.32 -38.25 -18.17
N TYR A 546 -40.43 -37.76 -16.92
CA TYR A 546 -41.32 -38.28 -15.88
C TYR A 546 -42.67 -37.52 -15.74
N ARG A 547 -42.89 -36.38 -16.41
CA ARG A 547 -44.13 -35.56 -16.32
C ARG A 547 -44.76 -35.32 -17.70
N ASP A 548 -45.83 -36.04 -18.02
CA ASP A 548 -46.43 -36.06 -19.38
C ASP A 548 -47.30 -34.84 -19.78
N HIS A 549 -47.69 -33.96 -18.85
CA HIS A 549 -48.72 -32.93 -19.13
C HIS A 549 -48.17 -31.57 -19.58
N GLU A 550 -46.86 -31.35 -19.47
CA GLU A 550 -46.22 -30.04 -19.76
C GLU A 550 -45.28 -30.10 -20.99
N VAL A 551 -45.18 -31.25 -21.67
CA VAL A 551 -44.18 -31.53 -22.72
C VAL A 551 -44.23 -30.56 -23.93
N PRO A 552 -45.40 -30.13 -24.47
CA PRO A 552 -45.44 -29.31 -25.70
C PRO A 552 -44.93 -27.87 -25.57
N ASP A 553 -45.39 -27.10 -24.58
CA ASP A 553 -45.00 -25.69 -24.37
C ASP A 553 -43.49 -25.56 -24.06
N ILE A 554 -43.00 -26.57 -23.37
CA ILE A 554 -41.63 -26.75 -22.96
C ILE A 554 -40.75 -27.12 -24.15
N ALA A 555 -41.18 -28.07 -24.98
CA ALA A 555 -40.46 -28.44 -26.19
C ALA A 555 -40.38 -27.26 -27.17
N ALA A 556 -41.42 -26.44 -27.30
CA ALA A 556 -41.36 -25.20 -28.06
C ALA A 556 -40.29 -24.22 -27.52
N SER A 557 -40.19 -24.13 -26.19
CA SER A 557 -39.13 -23.43 -25.48
C SER A 557 -37.72 -23.99 -25.79
N VAL A 558 -37.55 -25.31 -25.73
CA VAL A 558 -36.28 -26.00 -26.07
C VAL A 558 -35.90 -25.74 -27.53
N VAL A 559 -36.85 -25.88 -28.46
CA VAL A 559 -36.67 -25.70 -29.90
C VAL A 559 -36.22 -24.27 -30.23
N LYS A 560 -36.92 -23.26 -29.71
CA LYS A 560 -36.57 -21.84 -29.93
C LYS A 560 -35.11 -21.53 -29.59
N LEU A 561 -34.60 -22.18 -28.55
CA LEU A 561 -33.29 -21.88 -27.97
C LEU A 561 -32.17 -22.75 -28.54
N LEU A 562 -32.46 -24.02 -28.88
CA LEU A 562 -31.57 -24.82 -29.71
C LEU A 562 -31.32 -24.11 -31.03
N VAL A 563 -32.34 -23.58 -31.71
CA VAL A 563 -32.15 -22.79 -32.93
C VAL A 563 -31.20 -21.60 -32.71
N GLN A 564 -31.26 -20.96 -31.54
CA GLN A 564 -30.43 -19.80 -31.20
C GLN A 564 -28.97 -20.18 -30.88
N TRP A 565 -28.73 -21.30 -30.20
CA TRP A 565 -27.40 -21.66 -29.66
C TRP A 565 -26.69 -22.79 -30.38
N LEU A 566 -27.41 -23.68 -31.07
CA LEU A 566 -26.83 -24.81 -31.83
C LEU A 566 -25.65 -24.39 -32.72
N PRO A 567 -25.70 -23.25 -33.45
CA PRO A 567 -24.58 -22.82 -34.30
C PRO A 567 -23.33 -22.37 -33.54
N ARG A 568 -23.42 -22.08 -32.24
CA ARG A 568 -22.32 -21.57 -31.40
C ARG A 568 -21.58 -22.68 -30.64
N PHE A 569 -22.05 -23.93 -30.73
CA PHE A 569 -21.38 -25.06 -30.10
C PHE A 569 -20.24 -25.60 -30.94
N ASN A 570 -19.13 -25.90 -30.27
CA ASN A 570 -18.07 -26.71 -30.86
C ASN A 570 -18.28 -28.17 -30.44
N PHE A 571 -18.97 -28.92 -31.30
CA PHE A 571 -19.35 -30.30 -31.04
C PHE A 571 -18.16 -31.27 -30.98
N ASP A 572 -17.02 -30.90 -31.57
CA ASP A 572 -15.79 -31.71 -31.55
C ASP A 572 -15.07 -31.68 -30.19
N ARG A 573 -15.53 -30.84 -29.25
CA ARG A 573 -14.92 -30.66 -27.92
C ARG A 573 -15.89 -31.00 -26.79
N LEU A 574 -16.95 -31.77 -27.05
CA LEU A 574 -17.86 -32.20 -26.00
C LEU A 574 -17.20 -33.25 -25.08
N THR A 575 -17.57 -33.21 -23.82
CA THR A 575 -17.25 -34.25 -22.82
C THR A 575 -18.32 -35.35 -22.87
N ILE A 576 -18.00 -36.53 -22.35
CA ILE A 576 -18.95 -37.67 -22.29
C ILE A 576 -20.26 -37.30 -21.58
N ASN A 577 -20.20 -36.47 -20.53
CA ASN A 577 -21.41 -36.02 -19.82
C ASN A 577 -22.26 -35.08 -20.68
N GLU A 578 -21.63 -34.17 -21.42
CA GLU A 578 -22.35 -33.26 -22.32
C GLU A 578 -23.00 -33.99 -23.49
N GLU A 579 -22.31 -35.00 -24.03
CA GLU A 579 -22.93 -35.93 -24.98
C GLU A 579 -24.16 -36.61 -24.36
N SER A 580 -24.08 -37.08 -23.11
CA SER A 580 -25.25 -37.65 -22.43
C SER A 580 -26.38 -36.63 -22.23
N ASP A 581 -26.06 -35.37 -21.99
CA ASP A 581 -27.07 -34.31 -21.83
C ASP A 581 -27.83 -34.09 -23.13
N PHE A 582 -27.12 -34.00 -24.25
CA PHE A 582 -27.72 -33.88 -25.58
C PHE A 582 -28.58 -35.08 -25.95
N TYR A 583 -28.22 -36.28 -25.49
CA TYR A 583 -29.05 -37.45 -25.68
C TYR A 583 -30.42 -37.33 -24.98
N GLY A 584 -30.47 -36.78 -23.76
CA GLY A 584 -31.73 -36.47 -23.06
C GLY A 584 -32.57 -35.41 -23.76
N ILE A 585 -31.92 -34.39 -24.32
CA ILE A 585 -32.57 -33.35 -25.14
C ILE A 585 -33.19 -33.98 -26.39
N ILE A 586 -32.46 -34.87 -27.09
CA ILE A 586 -32.96 -35.59 -28.27
C ILE A 586 -34.18 -36.43 -27.91
N LEU A 587 -34.14 -37.20 -26.82
CA LEU A 587 -35.29 -37.98 -26.35
C LEU A 587 -36.52 -37.10 -26.10
N THR A 588 -36.33 -35.92 -25.54
CA THR A 588 -37.40 -34.95 -25.28
C THR A 588 -38.00 -34.40 -26.58
N LEU A 589 -37.15 -34.07 -27.58
CA LEU A 589 -37.60 -33.66 -28.90
C LEU A 589 -38.37 -34.77 -29.63
N LEU A 590 -37.92 -36.03 -29.52
CA LEU A 590 -38.63 -37.18 -30.08
C LEU A 590 -40.01 -37.36 -29.42
N LYS A 591 -40.09 -37.22 -28.09
CA LYS A 591 -41.36 -37.30 -27.33
C LYS A 591 -42.32 -36.17 -27.70
N ALA A 592 -41.79 -34.99 -28.03
CA ALA A 592 -42.54 -33.81 -28.46
C ALA A 592 -42.68 -33.69 -29.99
N GLU A 593 -42.37 -34.75 -30.75
CA GLU A 593 -42.56 -34.85 -32.21
C GLU A 593 -41.70 -33.90 -33.07
N TYR A 594 -40.63 -33.29 -32.52
CA TYR A 594 -39.67 -32.46 -33.25
C TYR A 594 -38.56 -33.30 -33.94
N TYR A 595 -38.96 -34.28 -34.75
CA TYR A 595 -38.06 -35.31 -35.30
C TYR A 595 -36.92 -34.77 -36.18
N GLN A 596 -37.22 -33.78 -37.02
CA GLN A 596 -36.22 -33.19 -37.93
C GLN A 596 -35.13 -32.43 -37.16
N LEU A 597 -35.50 -31.74 -36.08
CA LEU A 597 -34.54 -31.06 -35.22
C LEU A 597 -33.70 -32.07 -34.43
N ALA A 598 -34.34 -33.11 -33.90
CA ALA A 598 -33.65 -34.20 -33.22
C ALA A 598 -32.60 -34.85 -34.14
N LEU A 599 -32.95 -35.12 -35.40
CA LEU A 599 -32.03 -35.69 -36.39
C LEU A 599 -30.85 -34.75 -36.70
N LYS A 600 -31.13 -33.45 -36.85
CA LYS A 600 -30.10 -32.44 -37.09
C LYS A 600 -29.06 -32.42 -35.96
N ILE A 601 -29.51 -32.39 -34.71
CA ILE A 601 -28.62 -32.42 -33.54
C ILE A 601 -27.82 -33.72 -33.51
N PHE A 602 -28.48 -34.85 -33.76
CA PHE A 602 -27.83 -36.15 -33.79
C PHE A 602 -26.69 -36.20 -34.81
N SER A 603 -26.91 -35.62 -36.00
CA SER A 603 -25.89 -35.55 -37.05
C SER A 603 -24.74 -34.58 -36.77
N SER A 604 -24.90 -33.66 -35.82
CA SER A 604 -23.89 -32.66 -35.46
C SER A 604 -22.97 -33.09 -34.32
N ILE A 605 -23.28 -34.18 -33.60
CA ILE A 605 -22.54 -34.61 -32.39
C ILE A 605 -21.92 -35.99 -32.59
N PRO A 606 -20.60 -36.16 -32.35
CA PRO A 606 -19.92 -37.44 -32.48
C PRO A 606 -20.09 -38.31 -31.21
N PHE A 607 -21.32 -38.68 -30.84
CA PHE A 607 -21.57 -39.44 -29.59
C PHE A 607 -20.72 -40.73 -29.48
N LEU A 608 -20.23 -41.05 -28.29
CA LEU A 608 -19.33 -42.17 -28.03
C LEU A 608 -20.02 -43.45 -27.49
N CYS A 609 -21.35 -43.47 -27.35
CA CYS A 609 -22.10 -44.55 -26.67
C CYS A 609 -22.65 -45.64 -27.63
N LYS A 610 -22.69 -46.92 -27.20
CA LYS A 610 -23.12 -48.07 -28.05
C LYS A 610 -24.58 -48.00 -28.54
N ASP A 611 -25.48 -47.35 -27.79
CA ASP A 611 -26.90 -47.19 -28.17
C ASP A 611 -27.14 -46.12 -29.25
N GLN A 612 -26.09 -45.40 -29.69
CA GLN A 612 -26.17 -44.31 -30.66
C GLN A 612 -26.75 -44.76 -32.00
N ARG A 613 -26.38 -45.95 -32.51
CA ARG A 613 -26.83 -46.39 -33.83
C ARG A 613 -28.33 -46.69 -33.86
N ILE A 614 -28.85 -47.32 -32.80
CA ILE A 614 -30.30 -47.59 -32.63
C ILE A 614 -31.06 -46.27 -32.58
N MET A 615 -30.58 -45.31 -31.79
CA MET A 615 -31.25 -44.02 -31.59
C MET A 615 -31.18 -43.10 -32.79
N TYR A 616 -30.05 -43.10 -33.51
CA TYR A 616 -29.92 -42.40 -34.79
C TYR A 616 -30.93 -42.92 -35.80
N LEU A 617 -30.99 -44.25 -35.96
CA LEU A 617 -31.90 -44.90 -36.90
C LEU A 617 -33.37 -44.72 -36.49
N LEU A 618 -33.69 -44.79 -35.20
CA LEU A 618 -35.00 -44.47 -34.64
C LEU A 618 -35.41 -43.03 -34.98
N THR A 619 -34.51 -42.07 -34.76
CA THR A 619 -34.72 -40.66 -35.06
C THR A 619 -34.91 -40.45 -36.57
N LYS A 620 -34.08 -41.10 -37.39
CA LYS A 620 -34.15 -41.04 -38.86
C LYS A 620 -35.46 -41.65 -39.38
N TYR A 621 -35.89 -42.78 -38.82
CA TYR A 621 -37.15 -43.44 -39.15
C TYR A 621 -38.35 -42.56 -38.77
N MET A 622 -38.36 -41.94 -37.59
CA MET A 622 -39.42 -41.00 -37.23
C MET A 622 -39.42 -39.75 -38.11
N ALA A 623 -38.25 -39.19 -38.41
CA ALA A 623 -38.09 -38.01 -39.25
C ALA A 623 -38.51 -38.24 -40.71
N SER A 624 -38.32 -39.45 -41.24
CA SER A 624 -38.75 -39.84 -42.60
C SER A 624 -40.24 -40.15 -42.71
N GLY A 625 -41.03 -39.93 -41.64
CA GLY A 625 -42.45 -40.31 -41.62
C GLY A 625 -42.64 -41.83 -41.54
N LYS A 626 -41.72 -42.56 -40.90
CA LYS A 626 -41.74 -44.01 -40.71
C LYS A 626 -41.52 -44.81 -42.01
N ALA A 627 -40.77 -44.25 -42.96
CA ALA A 627 -40.41 -44.94 -44.20
C ALA A 627 -39.48 -46.13 -43.91
N GLU A 628 -39.84 -47.34 -44.36
CA GLU A 628 -39.04 -48.56 -44.13
C GLU A 628 -37.66 -48.53 -44.78
N ASP A 629 -37.49 -47.68 -45.81
CA ASP A 629 -36.23 -47.50 -46.54
C ASP A 629 -35.06 -47.10 -45.62
N THR A 630 -35.33 -46.55 -44.44
CA THR A 630 -34.29 -46.21 -43.46
C THR A 630 -33.55 -47.44 -42.91
N PHE A 631 -34.12 -48.64 -43.06
CA PHE A 631 -33.54 -49.91 -42.60
C PHE A 631 -32.82 -50.70 -43.69
N LEU A 632 -32.84 -50.25 -44.95
CA LEU A 632 -32.28 -50.99 -46.10
C LEU A 632 -30.77 -51.30 -45.98
N SER A 633 -30.05 -50.62 -45.08
CA SER A 633 -28.60 -50.74 -44.88
C SER A 633 -28.19 -51.32 -43.52
N VAL A 634 -29.11 -51.89 -42.74
CA VAL A 634 -28.84 -52.37 -41.36
C VAL A 634 -29.60 -53.67 -41.06
N GLY A 635 -28.94 -54.59 -40.33
CA GLY A 635 -29.47 -55.94 -40.06
C GLY A 635 -30.73 -56.00 -39.18
N SER A 636 -31.40 -57.16 -39.19
CA SER A 636 -32.68 -57.42 -38.49
C SER A 636 -32.66 -57.10 -37.00
N GLU A 637 -31.54 -57.31 -36.32
CA GLU A 637 -31.36 -57.00 -34.90
C GLU A 637 -31.62 -55.52 -34.57
N TYR A 638 -31.12 -54.60 -35.38
CA TYR A 638 -31.32 -53.17 -35.16
C TYR A 638 -32.77 -52.76 -35.45
N ARG A 639 -33.41 -53.38 -36.45
CA ARG A 639 -34.83 -53.15 -36.78
C ARG A 639 -35.72 -53.56 -35.62
N GLU A 640 -35.51 -54.75 -35.06
CA GLU A 640 -36.27 -55.24 -33.91
C GLU A 640 -36.07 -54.37 -32.67
N ALA A 641 -34.82 -53.98 -32.38
CA ALA A 641 -34.52 -53.09 -31.26
C ALA A 641 -35.23 -51.73 -31.38
N ILE A 642 -35.26 -51.14 -32.58
CA ILE A 642 -35.92 -49.85 -32.84
C ILE A 642 -37.45 -49.97 -32.71
N LEU A 643 -38.03 -51.03 -33.23
CA LEU A 643 -39.47 -51.31 -33.08
C LEU A 643 -39.84 -51.59 -31.61
N MET A 644 -38.98 -52.26 -30.85
CA MET A 644 -39.15 -52.43 -29.40
C MET A 644 -39.07 -51.10 -28.64
N CYS A 645 -38.14 -50.21 -29.00
CA CYS A 645 -38.06 -48.86 -28.44
C CYS A 645 -39.31 -48.03 -28.76
N LEU A 646 -39.79 -48.06 -30.00
CA LEU A 646 -41.05 -47.43 -30.42
C LEU A 646 -42.24 -47.97 -29.62
N LYS A 647 -42.28 -49.29 -29.43
CA LYS A 647 -43.31 -49.96 -28.65
C LYS A 647 -43.24 -49.58 -27.17
N ARG A 648 -42.06 -49.46 -26.58
CA ARG A 648 -41.90 -48.98 -25.19
C ARG A 648 -42.31 -47.51 -25.04
N MET A 649 -41.93 -46.64 -25.98
CA MET A 649 -42.35 -45.24 -25.97
C MET A 649 -43.87 -45.09 -26.12
N SER A 650 -44.52 -45.96 -26.91
CA SER A 650 -45.98 -45.98 -27.06
C SER A 650 -46.70 -46.73 -25.92
N GLU A 651 -46.08 -47.73 -25.30
CA GLU A 651 -46.61 -48.47 -24.14
C GLU A 651 -46.58 -47.64 -22.85
N VAL A 652 -45.61 -46.73 -22.69
CA VAL A 652 -45.64 -45.71 -21.63
C VAL A 652 -46.83 -44.77 -21.83
N ASN A 653 -47.12 -44.36 -23.07
CA ASN A 653 -48.33 -43.60 -23.41
C ASN A 653 -49.63 -44.41 -23.16
N LEU A 654 -49.62 -45.73 -23.35
CA LEU A 654 -50.78 -46.62 -23.16
C LEU A 654 -51.02 -47.08 -21.70
N LYS A 655 -49.96 -47.30 -20.91
CA LYS A 655 -50.09 -47.61 -19.46
C LYS A 655 -50.69 -46.42 -18.69
N LEU A 656 -50.43 -45.19 -19.15
CA LEU A 656 -50.97 -43.98 -18.53
C LEU A 656 -52.38 -43.63 -19.03
N ALA A 657 -52.75 -43.98 -20.28
CA ALA A 657 -54.15 -43.93 -20.71
C ALA A 657 -55.06 -44.87 -19.88
N ARG A 658 -54.51 -46.00 -19.39
CA ARG A 658 -55.20 -46.90 -18.45
C ARG A 658 -55.26 -46.37 -17.02
N ASN A 659 -54.23 -45.67 -16.54
CA ASN A 659 -54.26 -45.00 -15.23
C ASN A 659 -55.02 -43.66 -15.22
N ARG A 660 -55.52 -43.17 -16.37
CA ARG A 660 -56.52 -42.09 -16.46
C ARG A 660 -57.97 -42.58 -16.47
N LYS A 661 -58.20 -43.90 -16.45
CA LYS A 661 -59.54 -44.53 -16.35
C LYS A 661 -59.75 -45.31 -15.03
N LYS A 662 -58.82 -45.16 -14.09
CA LYS A 662 -58.99 -45.46 -12.66
C LYS A 662 -58.62 -44.21 -11.90
#